data_AF-A0A8B8ESP4-F1
#
_entry.id   AF-A0A8B8ESP4-F1
#
_cell.length_a   1.000
_cell.length_b   1.000
_cell.length_c   1.000
_cell.angle_alpha   90.00
_cell.angle_beta   90.00
_cell.angle_gamma   90.00
#
_symmetry.space_group_name_H-M   'P 1'
#
loop_
_entity.id
_entity.type
_entity.pdbx_description
1 polymer ?
#
loop_
_entity_poly.entity_id
_entity_poly.type
_entity_poly.pdbx_seq_one_letter_code
_entity_poly.pdbx_strand_id
1 'polypeptide(L)'
;MLHQMCFKNFVHFKEHQHLRFRPGINILVGQNSSGKTSILEMIRRCMTKHINNHVTSSYDPTKEAYLVCKFNIGSCHGNVLHVLDKETVVQPLDTVSTSYLLSIVQKEPENGQVYWKKSVCFGRNDKITVLVGRYKVRGDDIVYDQNTQYLIGEVDSLLMLQDDNSWTEDAHVIRDLKKIDINSTKLNWKPLDPNLLDSVLGVIEERYVSTTPMRSINPIQWSRSKHKSSQESQSCREAVQKAEILQALLNNEKEVDCQKTREIFDHITGPLVYKFNKTGDNIIVEHKNENPKETKSVPLLKTPEGIIEAQQLALLLAHKTITTMCFEEPDRGMHPRMIEQLLHVFTEVKDKTLLVVTHSPYMINSFTANLTHVCVRRKECGTSKSVHTVHPLIEESKIDNDQSSSKITIDTEELKKILFSSQILCVEGKTDKIFVEAIFDCAKQSKKFETMKIIASHQILVMGSNTLHLKIKTLCSRLNVKCIVLMDRDAIIKINNRKSLEKSGTSSTKRSEASSSKGQEIKNIRLESITACNETDKAFFKQCEGESLDYFLKEKFEKISELLQSDNIFIWKRGSLEDTISYVFKDGSFEKRFKTELKKLTICSFDKQQLSELAQEMCKSDEIKRLLYFFESAEKQTEGTFQNETTLYKRQ
;
A
#
# COMPACT_ATOMS: atom_id res chain seq x y z
N MET A 1 24.19 1.47 2.59
CA MET A 1 22.76 1.87 2.56
C MET A 1 22.13 1.46 1.23
N LEU A 2 20.98 0.79 1.26
CA LEU A 2 20.18 0.53 0.05
C LEU A 2 19.64 1.86 -0.50
N HIS A 3 19.81 2.08 -1.81
CA HIS A 3 19.47 3.33 -2.49
C HIS A 3 18.40 3.13 -3.56
N GLN A 4 18.55 2.11 -4.40
CA GLN A 4 17.60 1.77 -5.47
C GLN A 4 17.50 0.27 -5.66
N MET A 5 16.37 -0.16 -6.21
CA MET A 5 16.11 -1.53 -6.62
C MET A 5 15.31 -1.53 -7.91
N CYS A 6 15.65 -2.40 -8.86
CA CYS A 6 14.76 -2.76 -9.94
C CYS A 6 14.72 -4.26 -10.15
N PHE A 7 13.60 -4.75 -10.69
CA PHE A 7 13.44 -6.16 -10.98
C PHE A 7 12.37 -6.40 -12.04
N LYS A 8 12.50 -7.51 -12.75
CA LYS A 8 11.55 -7.95 -13.76
C LYS A 8 11.48 -9.48 -13.79
N ASN A 9 10.28 -9.99 -14.10
CA ASN A 9 10.02 -11.41 -14.28
C ASN A 9 10.30 -12.27 -13.03
N PHE A 10 10.15 -11.69 -11.83
CA PHE A 10 10.36 -12.36 -10.54
C PHE A 10 9.04 -12.57 -9.79
N VAL A 11 8.80 -13.79 -9.33
CA VAL A 11 7.63 -14.21 -8.54
C VAL A 11 6.32 -13.93 -9.28
N HIS A 12 5.64 -12.84 -8.92
CA HIS A 12 4.41 -12.37 -9.51
C HIS A 12 4.59 -11.05 -10.29
N PHE A 13 5.80 -10.49 -10.27
CA PHE A 13 6.16 -9.25 -10.95
C PHE A 13 6.65 -9.55 -12.36
N LYS A 14 5.71 -9.62 -13.30
CA LYS A 14 5.97 -9.87 -14.72
C LYS A 14 6.73 -8.73 -15.39
N GLU A 15 6.28 -7.50 -15.14
CA GLU A 15 6.80 -6.28 -15.76
C GLU A 15 7.90 -5.63 -14.92
N HIS A 16 8.73 -4.80 -15.56
CA HIS A 16 9.77 -4.03 -14.89
C HIS A 16 9.21 -3.15 -13.76
N GLN A 17 9.77 -3.29 -12.58
CA GLN A 17 9.48 -2.45 -11.41
C GLN A 17 10.76 -1.73 -10.99
N HIS A 18 10.61 -0.48 -10.57
CA HIS A 18 11.70 0.33 -10.04
C HIS A 18 11.26 1.02 -8.75
N LEU A 19 12.06 0.87 -7.69
CA LEU A 19 11.86 1.52 -6.40
C LEU A 19 13.12 2.33 -6.05
N ARG A 20 12.91 3.60 -5.72
CA ARG A 20 13.96 4.48 -5.18
C ARG A 20 13.70 4.69 -3.70
N PHE A 21 14.71 4.42 -2.87
CA PHE A 21 14.63 4.58 -1.43
C PHE A 21 15.29 5.89 -1.01
N ARG A 22 14.65 6.62 -0.10
CA ARG A 22 15.22 7.82 0.51
C ARG A 22 15.92 7.45 1.82
N PRO A 23 16.94 8.21 2.25
CA PRO A 23 17.40 8.14 3.63
C PRO A 23 16.25 8.40 4.61
N GLY A 24 16.16 7.58 5.65
CA GLY A 24 15.05 7.48 6.58
C GLY A 24 13.97 6.49 6.15
N ILE A 25 12.73 6.75 6.58
CA ILE A 25 11.59 5.85 6.36
C ILE A 25 11.11 5.80 4.90
N ASN A 26 10.86 4.59 4.43
CA ASN A 26 10.17 4.25 3.20
C ASN A 26 9.12 3.20 3.58
N ILE A 27 7.86 3.39 3.18
CA ILE A 27 6.75 2.54 3.61
C ILE A 27 6.27 1.71 2.42
N LEU A 28 5.97 0.44 2.67
CA LEU A 28 5.35 -0.46 1.70
C LEU A 28 4.03 -0.98 2.26
N VAL A 29 2.93 -0.66 1.57
CA VAL A 29 1.57 -1.09 1.92
C VAL A 29 0.94 -1.87 0.77
N GLY A 30 -0.20 -2.52 1.02
CA GLY A 30 -0.94 -3.24 -0.01
C GLY A 30 -1.67 -4.45 0.55
N GLN A 31 -2.55 -5.04 -0.25
CA GLN A 31 -3.36 -6.18 0.15
C GLN A 31 -2.52 -7.41 0.56
N ASN A 32 -3.13 -8.37 1.24
CA ASN A 32 -2.48 -9.64 1.55
C ASN A 32 -2.07 -10.34 0.25
N SER A 33 -0.88 -10.95 0.28
CA SER A 33 -0.32 -11.66 -0.88
C SER A 33 -0.12 -10.78 -2.12
N SER A 34 0.10 -9.48 -1.96
CA SER A 34 0.45 -8.55 -3.06
C SER A 34 1.96 -8.45 -3.35
N GLY A 35 2.79 -9.30 -2.74
CA GLY A 35 4.23 -9.37 -3.00
C GLY A 35 5.11 -8.51 -2.08
N LYS A 36 4.58 -7.92 -0.99
CA LYS A 36 5.35 -7.10 -0.04
C LYS A 36 6.54 -7.84 0.57
N THR A 37 6.31 -9.02 1.15
CA THR A 37 7.36 -9.88 1.71
C THR A 37 8.32 -10.38 0.63
N SER A 38 7.83 -10.60 -0.60
CA SER A 38 8.69 -10.98 -1.74
C SER A 38 9.72 -9.90 -2.08
N ILE A 39 9.37 -8.61 -1.94
CA ILE A 39 10.33 -7.50 -2.15
C ILE A 39 11.43 -7.52 -1.09
N LEU A 40 11.08 -7.73 0.19
CA LEU A 40 12.08 -7.84 1.25
C LEU A 40 13.04 -9.02 1.02
N GLU A 41 12.50 -10.15 0.60
CA GLU A 41 13.28 -11.35 0.29
C GLU A 41 14.20 -11.15 -0.93
N MET A 42 13.71 -10.48 -1.98
CA MET A 42 14.54 -10.10 -3.13
C MET A 42 15.72 -9.21 -2.69
N ILE A 43 15.49 -8.18 -1.87
CA ILE A 43 16.57 -7.34 -1.34
C ILE A 43 17.61 -8.20 -0.62
N ARG A 44 17.17 -9.09 0.28
CA ARG A 44 18.05 -10.01 1.03
C ARG A 44 18.96 -10.81 0.09
N ARG A 45 18.44 -11.32 -1.01
CA ARG A 45 19.20 -12.15 -1.98
C ARG A 45 20.27 -11.39 -2.75
N CYS A 46 20.10 -10.09 -2.93
CA CYS A 46 21.18 -9.25 -3.43
C CYS A 46 22.36 -9.18 -2.45
N MET A 47 22.21 -9.59 -1.18
CA MET A 47 23.28 -9.51 -0.18
C MET A 47 23.82 -10.88 0.25
N THR A 48 23.04 -11.96 0.13
CA THR A 48 23.48 -13.29 0.60
C THR A 48 24.04 -14.19 -0.51
N LYS A 49 24.90 -15.15 -0.15
CA LYS A 49 25.32 -16.23 -1.08
C LYS A 49 24.21 -17.24 -1.41
N HIS A 50 23.17 -17.30 -0.58
CA HIS A 50 22.08 -18.27 -0.70
C HIS A 50 21.02 -17.77 -1.70
N ILE A 51 21.13 -18.20 -2.96
CA ILE A 51 20.19 -17.85 -4.04
C ILE A 51 18.89 -18.69 -3.96
N ASN A 52 18.83 -19.77 -3.16
CA ASN A 52 17.68 -20.69 -3.16
C ASN A 52 16.65 -20.38 -2.06
N ASN A 53 15.40 -20.10 -2.46
CA ASN A 53 14.19 -20.15 -1.63
C ASN A 53 12.97 -20.16 -2.56
N HIS A 54 11.84 -20.76 -2.15
CA HIS A 54 10.63 -20.93 -2.99
C HIS A 54 9.98 -19.61 -3.48
N VAL A 55 10.39 -18.46 -2.93
CA VAL A 55 9.78 -17.14 -3.16
C VAL A 55 10.46 -16.36 -4.30
N THR A 56 11.22 -17.00 -5.20
CA THR A 56 11.90 -16.32 -6.34
C THR A 56 11.89 -17.10 -7.64
N SER A 57 10.93 -17.98 -7.79
CA SER A 57 10.63 -18.51 -9.12
C SER A 57 10.39 -17.34 -10.08
N SER A 58 10.82 -17.49 -11.33
CA SER A 58 10.50 -16.50 -12.35
C SER A 58 9.01 -16.58 -12.70
N TYR A 59 8.40 -15.45 -13.02
CA TYR A 59 6.99 -15.42 -13.45
C TYR A 59 6.77 -16.26 -14.71
N ASP A 60 7.67 -16.08 -15.66
CA ASP A 60 7.83 -16.86 -16.89
C ASP A 60 9.22 -17.53 -16.90
N PRO A 61 9.29 -18.86 -16.77
CA PRO A 61 10.57 -19.59 -16.75
C PRO A 61 11.29 -19.59 -18.09
N THR A 62 10.62 -19.23 -19.19
CA THR A 62 11.21 -19.19 -20.54
C THR A 62 11.90 -17.87 -20.84
N LYS A 63 11.71 -16.86 -19.99
CA LYS A 63 12.28 -15.52 -20.17
C LYS A 63 13.33 -15.24 -19.13
N GLU A 64 14.27 -14.37 -19.49
CA GLU A 64 15.23 -13.82 -18.55
C GLU A 64 14.51 -13.09 -17.41
N ALA A 65 15.05 -13.24 -16.20
CA ALA A 65 14.66 -12.45 -15.04
C ALA A 65 15.89 -11.75 -14.49
N TYR A 66 15.71 -10.53 -14.00
CA TYR A 66 16.79 -9.79 -13.35
C TYR A 66 16.28 -9.05 -12.12
N LEU A 67 17.18 -8.89 -11.16
CA LEU A 67 17.02 -8.14 -9.94
C LEU A 67 18.33 -7.39 -9.71
N VAL A 68 18.24 -6.09 -9.52
CA VAL A 68 19.40 -5.23 -9.28
C VAL A 68 19.13 -4.38 -8.04
N CYS A 69 20.07 -4.38 -7.09
CA CYS A 69 20.07 -3.45 -5.96
C CYS A 69 21.31 -2.56 -6.03
N LYS A 70 21.12 -1.25 -5.86
CA LYS A 70 22.19 -0.26 -5.73
C LYS A 70 22.38 0.10 -4.26
N PHE A 71 23.59 -0.08 -3.76
CA PHE A 71 23.99 0.25 -2.39
C PHE A 71 24.98 1.41 -2.40
N ASN A 72 24.71 2.44 -1.59
CA ASN A 72 25.73 3.42 -1.22
C ASN A 72 26.68 2.76 -0.22
N ILE A 73 27.95 2.68 -0.60
CA ILE A 73 29.04 2.06 0.15
C ILE A 73 30.06 3.07 0.66
N GLY A 74 29.78 4.38 0.64
CA GLY A 74 30.75 5.40 1.07
C GLY A 74 31.36 5.13 2.46
N SER A 75 30.55 4.67 3.41
CA SER A 75 31.01 4.33 4.78
C SER A 75 31.76 3.00 4.90
N CYS A 76 31.77 2.15 3.86
CA CYS A 76 32.42 0.84 3.88
C CYS A 76 33.27 0.55 2.64
N HIS A 77 33.52 1.56 1.81
CA HIS A 77 34.26 1.42 0.56
C HIS A 77 35.66 0.85 0.81
N GLY A 78 36.34 1.32 1.85
CA GLY A 78 37.63 0.77 2.28
C GLY A 78 37.59 -0.71 2.66
N ASN A 79 36.51 -1.19 3.30
CA ASN A 79 36.35 -2.62 3.63
C ASN A 79 36.17 -3.46 2.36
N VAL A 80 35.44 -2.94 1.37
CA VAL A 80 35.28 -3.62 0.06
C VAL A 80 36.63 -3.74 -0.65
N LEU A 81 37.42 -2.67 -0.68
CA LEU A 81 38.76 -2.69 -1.29
C LEU A 81 39.72 -3.63 -0.54
N HIS A 82 39.72 -3.61 0.79
CA HIS A 82 40.54 -4.51 1.61
C HIS A 82 40.26 -5.98 1.30
N VAL A 83 38.98 -6.36 1.14
CA VAL A 83 38.59 -7.74 0.76
C VAL A 83 39.20 -8.12 -0.59
N LEU A 84 39.20 -7.21 -1.57
CA LEU A 84 39.68 -7.45 -2.93
C LEU A 84 41.20 -7.58 -3.03
N ASP A 85 41.93 -6.66 -2.41
CA ASP A 85 43.37 -6.53 -2.62
C ASP A 85 44.20 -7.22 -1.53
N LYS A 86 43.58 -7.68 -0.44
CA LYS A 86 44.26 -8.12 0.79
C LYS A 86 45.27 -7.08 1.32
N GLU A 87 45.11 -5.82 0.94
CA GLU A 87 45.97 -4.72 1.36
C GLU A 87 45.55 -4.19 2.73
N THR A 88 46.55 -3.88 3.56
CA THR A 88 46.34 -3.29 4.89
C THR A 88 45.67 -1.92 4.75
N VAL A 89 44.61 -1.71 5.54
CA VAL A 89 43.78 -0.51 5.64
C VAL A 89 44.54 0.77 5.26
N VAL A 90 44.31 1.26 4.03
CA VAL A 90 44.71 2.61 3.66
C VAL A 90 43.71 3.58 4.30
N GLN A 91 44.28 4.60 4.96
CA GLN A 91 43.56 5.67 5.65
C GLN A 91 42.40 6.25 4.83
N PRO A 92 41.36 6.78 5.49
CA PRO A 92 40.19 7.30 4.79
C PRO A 92 40.64 8.41 3.83
N LEU A 93 40.43 8.22 2.53
CA LEU A 93 40.60 9.31 1.58
C LEU A 93 39.62 10.43 1.99
N ASP A 94 40.17 11.58 2.35
CA ASP A 94 39.51 12.83 2.74
C ASP A 94 38.69 13.50 1.60
N THR A 95 38.19 12.70 0.67
CA THR A 95 37.23 13.15 -0.35
C THR A 95 36.01 12.26 -0.27
N VAL A 96 34.92 12.82 0.27
CA VAL A 96 33.58 12.22 0.32
C VAL A 96 33.04 12.10 -1.12
N SER A 97 33.57 11.19 -1.92
CA SER A 97 32.92 10.75 -3.14
C SER A 97 31.86 9.72 -2.76
N THR A 98 30.62 9.95 -3.19
CA THR A 98 29.54 8.97 -3.01
C THR A 98 29.86 7.73 -3.84
N SER A 99 30.39 6.69 -3.21
CA SER A 99 30.69 5.41 -3.85
C SER A 99 29.47 4.49 -3.83
N TYR A 100 29.17 3.89 -4.98
CA TYR A 100 28.06 2.96 -5.14
C TYR A 100 28.53 1.58 -5.60
N LEU A 101 27.76 0.56 -5.21
CA LEU A 101 27.93 -0.82 -5.61
C LEU A 101 26.58 -1.39 -6.08
N LEU A 102 26.59 -2.05 -7.24
CA LEU A 102 25.45 -2.81 -7.75
C LEU A 102 25.61 -4.29 -7.39
N SER A 103 24.56 -4.86 -6.82
CA SER A 103 24.41 -6.30 -6.70
C SER A 103 23.29 -6.77 -7.62
N ILE A 104 23.65 -7.63 -8.56
CA ILE A 104 22.81 -8.07 -9.67
C ILE A 104 22.59 -9.57 -9.53
N VAL A 105 21.35 -10.00 -9.71
CA VAL A 105 20.95 -11.40 -9.77
C VAL A 105 20.15 -11.59 -11.06
N GLN A 106 20.59 -12.50 -11.92
CA GLN A 106 19.93 -12.84 -13.18
C GLN A 106 19.61 -14.33 -13.25
N LYS A 107 18.47 -14.65 -13.85
CA LYS A 107 18.08 -16.01 -14.24
C LYS A 107 18.03 -16.07 -15.75
N GLU A 108 18.87 -16.90 -16.35
CA GLU A 108 19.12 -16.99 -17.79
C GLU A 108 18.74 -18.39 -18.28
N PRO A 109 17.63 -18.55 -19.02
CA PRO A 109 17.32 -19.79 -19.70
C PRO A 109 18.19 -19.92 -20.96
N GLU A 110 19.02 -20.97 -21.03
CA GLU A 110 19.92 -21.25 -22.16
C GLU A 110 19.83 -22.73 -22.55
N ASN A 111 19.47 -23.03 -23.80
CA ASN A 111 19.46 -24.38 -24.38
C ASN A 111 18.72 -25.45 -23.55
N GLY A 112 17.59 -25.08 -22.92
CA GLY A 112 16.79 -25.98 -22.07
C GLY A 112 17.35 -26.19 -20.65
N GLN A 113 18.44 -25.50 -20.30
CA GLN A 113 18.97 -25.40 -18.94
C GLN A 113 18.75 -23.98 -18.41
N VAL A 114 18.80 -23.83 -17.09
CA VAL A 114 18.63 -22.53 -16.43
C VAL A 114 19.89 -22.24 -15.62
N TYR A 115 20.43 -21.05 -15.82
CA TYR A 115 21.58 -20.56 -15.08
C TYR A 115 21.18 -19.39 -14.21
N TRP A 116 21.80 -19.30 -13.04
CA TRP A 116 21.76 -18.09 -12.23
C TRP A 116 23.11 -17.40 -12.32
N LYS A 117 23.07 -16.09 -12.48
CA LYS A 117 24.26 -15.25 -12.53
C LYS A 117 24.16 -14.21 -11.43
N LYS A 118 25.17 -14.16 -10.56
CA LYS A 118 25.31 -13.14 -9.53
C LYS A 118 26.48 -12.25 -9.87
N SER A 119 26.26 -10.95 -9.97
CA SER A 119 27.30 -9.99 -10.32
C SER A 119 27.38 -8.87 -9.30
N VAL A 120 28.59 -8.42 -9.00
CA VAL A 120 28.86 -7.24 -8.19
C VAL A 120 29.66 -6.24 -9.01
N CYS A 121 29.17 -5.01 -9.13
CA CYS A 121 29.81 -3.94 -9.91
C CYS A 121 30.06 -2.72 -9.04
N PHE A 122 31.26 -2.15 -9.06
CA PHE A 122 31.60 -0.92 -8.34
C PHE A 122 32.72 -0.16 -9.04
N GLY A 123 32.77 1.16 -8.84
CA GLY A 123 33.80 2.01 -9.42
C GLY A 123 35.17 1.81 -8.75
N ARG A 124 36.23 1.70 -9.55
CA ARG A 124 37.63 1.60 -9.13
C ARG A 124 38.54 2.09 -10.24
N ASN A 125 39.49 2.98 -9.94
CA ASN A 125 40.52 3.48 -10.87
C ASN A 125 39.95 3.97 -12.22
N ASP A 126 38.95 4.88 -12.18
CA ASP A 126 38.23 5.42 -13.36
C ASP A 126 37.50 4.41 -14.25
N LYS A 127 37.42 3.15 -13.81
CA LYS A 127 36.66 2.07 -14.44
C LYS A 127 35.68 1.46 -13.46
N ILE A 128 34.90 0.49 -13.93
CA ILE A 128 34.00 -0.30 -13.11
C ILE A 128 34.51 -1.74 -13.08
N THR A 129 34.89 -2.20 -11.89
CA THR A 129 35.22 -3.60 -11.65
C THR A 129 33.93 -4.41 -11.57
N VAL A 130 33.92 -5.57 -12.22
CA VAL A 130 32.79 -6.49 -12.27
C VAL A 130 33.25 -7.86 -11.79
N LEU A 131 32.65 -8.34 -10.70
CA LEU A 131 32.80 -9.71 -10.21
C LEU A 131 31.56 -10.50 -10.64
N VAL A 132 31.72 -11.72 -11.14
CA VAL A 132 30.61 -12.56 -11.58
C VAL A 132 30.78 -13.99 -11.10
N GLY A 133 29.71 -14.55 -10.50
CA GLY A 133 29.53 -15.97 -10.25
C GLY A 133 28.39 -16.50 -11.12
N ARG A 134 28.64 -17.58 -11.88
CA ARG A 134 27.64 -18.23 -12.73
C ARG A 134 27.41 -19.66 -12.27
N TYR A 135 26.16 -19.98 -11.95
CA TYR A 135 25.73 -21.21 -11.30
C TYR A 135 24.74 -21.95 -12.18
N LYS A 136 24.95 -23.26 -12.35
CA LYS A 136 23.95 -24.14 -12.96
C LYS A 136 22.87 -24.49 -11.95
N VAL A 137 21.62 -24.50 -12.38
CA VAL A 137 20.48 -24.70 -11.48
C VAL A 137 19.56 -25.80 -11.98
N ARG A 138 19.04 -26.61 -11.04
CA ARG A 138 18.00 -27.62 -11.30
C ARG A 138 16.72 -27.14 -10.63
N GLY A 139 15.75 -26.67 -11.42
CA GLY A 139 14.61 -25.94 -10.88
C GLY A 139 15.04 -24.52 -10.45
N ASP A 140 14.94 -24.22 -9.17
CA ASP A 140 15.48 -22.99 -8.56
C ASP A 140 16.66 -23.28 -7.61
N ASP A 141 17.14 -24.53 -7.52
CA ASP A 141 18.26 -24.90 -6.66
C ASP A 141 19.62 -24.91 -7.36
N ILE A 142 20.60 -24.14 -6.84
CA ILE A 142 22.01 -24.22 -7.26
C ILE A 142 22.52 -25.66 -7.17
N VAL A 143 22.99 -26.18 -8.29
CA VAL A 143 23.77 -27.40 -8.37
C VAL A 143 25.23 -26.99 -8.40
N TYR A 144 25.91 -27.11 -7.27
CA TYR A 144 27.35 -26.92 -7.21
C TYR A 144 28.03 -28.05 -8.00
N ASP A 145 28.39 -27.77 -9.25
CA ASP A 145 29.10 -28.68 -10.15
C ASP A 145 30.44 -28.07 -10.61
N GLN A 146 31.23 -28.86 -11.34
CA GLN A 146 32.51 -28.45 -11.92
C GLN A 146 32.39 -27.30 -12.96
N ASN A 147 31.17 -26.90 -13.35
CA ASN A 147 30.92 -25.85 -14.34
C ASN A 147 30.59 -24.48 -13.71
N THR A 148 30.63 -24.36 -12.37
CA THR A 148 30.45 -23.06 -11.73
C THR A 148 31.62 -22.15 -12.09
N GLN A 149 31.34 -20.98 -12.68
CA GLN A 149 32.36 -20.05 -13.15
C GLN A 149 32.41 -18.82 -12.25
N TYR A 150 33.61 -18.43 -11.84
CA TYR A 150 33.87 -17.19 -11.12
C TYR A 150 34.85 -16.36 -11.95
N LEU A 151 34.44 -15.13 -12.29
CA LEU A 151 35.18 -14.26 -13.20
C LEU A 151 35.25 -12.83 -12.65
N ILE A 152 36.34 -12.15 -13.01
CA ILE A 152 36.55 -10.72 -12.78
C ILE A 152 36.88 -10.02 -14.09
N GLY A 153 36.29 -8.84 -14.30
CA GLY A 153 36.49 -8.01 -15.49
C GLY A 153 36.35 -6.53 -15.18
N GLU A 154 36.58 -5.69 -16.19
CA GLU A 154 36.47 -4.24 -16.11
C GLU A 154 35.63 -3.70 -17.27
N VAL A 155 34.71 -2.78 -16.98
CA VAL A 155 33.95 -2.02 -18.00
C VAL A 155 34.14 -0.52 -17.81
N ASP A 156 34.05 0.25 -18.90
CA ASP A 156 34.28 1.70 -18.85
C ASP A 156 33.13 2.46 -18.17
N SER A 157 31.88 2.03 -18.38
CA SER A 157 30.71 2.73 -17.83
C SER A 157 29.46 1.85 -17.73
N LEU A 158 28.72 2.04 -16.64
CA LEU A 158 27.35 1.55 -16.43
C LEU A 158 26.49 2.76 -16.05
N LEU A 159 25.46 3.02 -16.85
CA LEU A 159 24.48 4.08 -16.59
C LEU A 159 23.81 3.85 -15.23
N MET A 160 23.54 2.60 -14.85
CA MET A 160 22.94 2.26 -13.55
C MET A 160 23.75 2.76 -12.34
N LEU A 161 25.09 2.84 -12.45
CA LEU A 161 25.94 3.40 -11.40
C LEU A 161 25.97 4.93 -11.44
N GLN A 162 25.92 5.52 -12.65
CA GLN A 162 26.18 6.93 -12.90
C GLN A 162 24.93 7.84 -12.86
N ASP A 163 23.77 7.32 -13.26
CA ASP A 163 22.50 8.07 -13.34
C ASP A 163 21.39 7.31 -12.61
N ASP A 164 20.84 7.93 -11.56
CA ASP A 164 19.73 7.39 -10.77
C ASP A 164 18.42 7.29 -11.57
N ASN A 165 18.26 8.06 -12.66
CA ASN A 165 17.05 8.01 -13.48
C ASN A 165 17.11 6.91 -14.55
N SER A 166 18.29 6.33 -14.82
CA SER A 166 18.43 5.31 -15.86
C SER A 166 17.66 4.02 -15.54
N TRP A 167 17.21 3.85 -14.30
CA TRP A 167 16.52 2.65 -13.81
C TRP A 167 15.03 2.60 -14.15
N THR A 168 14.43 3.72 -14.57
CA THR A 168 12.99 3.78 -14.85
C THR A 168 12.61 3.01 -16.10
N GLU A 169 13.52 2.97 -17.08
CA GLU A 169 13.30 2.29 -18.37
C GLU A 169 14.04 0.96 -18.41
N ASP A 170 13.29 -0.13 -18.64
CA ASP A 170 13.81 -1.49 -18.77
C ASP A 170 14.93 -1.60 -19.83
N ALA A 171 14.82 -0.83 -20.93
CA ALA A 171 15.80 -0.82 -22.01
C ALA A 171 17.21 -0.38 -21.55
N HIS A 172 17.30 0.57 -20.60
CA HIS A 172 18.57 1.05 -20.06
C HIS A 172 19.22 0.00 -19.17
N VAL A 173 18.44 -0.65 -18.30
CA VAL A 173 18.91 -1.75 -17.44
C VAL A 173 19.43 -2.90 -18.30
N ILE A 174 18.65 -3.36 -19.27
CA ILE A 174 19.05 -4.45 -20.19
C ILE A 174 20.33 -4.11 -20.95
N ARG A 175 20.50 -2.85 -21.39
CA ARG A 175 21.72 -2.41 -22.09
C ARG A 175 22.96 -2.58 -21.21
N ASP A 176 22.90 -2.20 -19.95
CA ASP A 176 24.01 -2.36 -19.01
C ASP A 176 24.24 -3.83 -18.61
N LEU A 177 23.17 -4.62 -18.43
CA LEU A 177 23.30 -6.07 -18.18
C LEU A 177 24.02 -6.80 -19.33
N LYS A 178 23.79 -6.38 -20.59
CA LYS A 178 24.52 -6.91 -21.76
C LYS A 178 26.00 -6.53 -21.77
N LYS A 179 26.38 -5.37 -21.20
CA LYS A 179 27.80 -4.98 -21.11
C LYS A 179 28.59 -5.91 -20.21
N ILE A 180 27.95 -6.48 -19.18
CA ILE A 180 28.60 -7.37 -18.19
C ILE A 180 28.32 -8.86 -18.45
N ASP A 181 27.88 -9.20 -19.67
CA ASP A 181 27.65 -10.59 -20.07
C ASP A 181 28.99 -11.33 -20.23
N ILE A 182 29.09 -12.51 -19.61
CA ILE A 182 30.28 -13.36 -19.63
C ILE A 182 30.56 -13.86 -21.05
N ASN A 183 29.52 -14.08 -21.86
CA ASN A 183 29.66 -14.57 -23.22
C ASN A 183 30.10 -13.49 -24.21
N SER A 184 30.20 -12.22 -23.76
CA SER A 184 30.65 -11.12 -24.59
C SER A 184 32.15 -11.20 -24.88
N THR A 185 32.51 -11.22 -26.17
CA THR A 185 33.91 -11.22 -26.63
C THR A 185 34.66 -9.89 -26.38
N LYS A 186 33.96 -8.85 -25.91
CA LYS A 186 34.53 -7.52 -25.67
C LYS A 186 35.25 -7.39 -24.33
N LEU A 187 35.06 -8.35 -23.41
CA LEU A 187 35.58 -8.29 -22.06
C LEU A 187 36.72 -9.29 -21.85
N ASN A 188 37.82 -8.80 -21.27
CA ASN A 188 38.94 -9.64 -20.88
C ASN A 188 38.71 -10.22 -19.48
N TRP A 189 37.88 -11.27 -19.41
CA TRP A 189 37.55 -11.96 -18.17
C TRP A 189 38.74 -12.77 -17.64
N LYS A 190 39.02 -12.63 -16.34
CA LYS A 190 40.02 -13.42 -15.62
C LYS A 190 39.32 -14.32 -14.60
N PRO A 191 39.89 -15.50 -14.26
CA PRO A 191 39.38 -16.31 -13.16
C PRO A 191 39.39 -15.54 -11.83
N LEU A 192 38.31 -15.69 -11.05
CA LEU A 192 38.12 -15.08 -9.73
C LEU A 192 38.14 -16.17 -8.65
N ASP A 193 38.71 -15.86 -7.48
CA ASP A 193 38.57 -16.72 -6.30
C ASP A 193 37.09 -16.83 -5.90
N PRO A 194 36.51 -18.04 -5.84
CA PRO A 194 35.11 -18.26 -5.48
C PRO A 194 34.66 -17.52 -4.21
N ASN A 195 35.55 -17.40 -3.22
CA ASN A 195 35.22 -16.79 -1.93
C ASN A 195 35.15 -15.26 -1.99
N LEU A 196 35.71 -14.63 -3.02
CA LEU A 196 35.87 -13.18 -3.07
C LEU A 196 34.53 -12.48 -3.31
N LEU A 197 33.72 -13.01 -4.21
CA LEU A 197 32.37 -12.51 -4.48
C LEU A 197 31.53 -12.52 -3.20
N ASP A 198 31.53 -13.65 -2.48
CA ASP A 198 30.81 -13.83 -1.22
C ASP A 198 31.33 -12.89 -0.12
N SER A 199 32.65 -12.70 -0.04
CA SER A 199 33.25 -11.81 0.96
C SER A 199 32.87 -10.35 0.75
N VAL A 200 32.82 -9.88 -0.51
CA VAL A 200 32.36 -8.52 -0.84
C VAL A 200 30.89 -8.33 -0.50
N LEU A 201 30.06 -9.34 -0.79
CA LEU A 201 28.64 -9.33 -0.43
C LEU A 201 28.43 -9.34 1.09
N GLY A 202 29.26 -10.08 1.83
CA GLY A 202 29.27 -10.11 3.29
C GLY A 202 29.43 -8.72 3.93
N VAL A 203 30.27 -7.85 3.36
CA VAL A 203 30.43 -6.46 3.83
C VAL A 203 29.10 -5.69 3.79
N ILE A 204 28.24 -5.98 2.81
CA ILE A 204 26.92 -5.36 2.69
C ILE A 204 25.92 -6.05 3.62
N GLU A 205 25.96 -7.38 3.68
CA GLU A 205 25.09 -8.21 4.53
C GLU A 205 25.22 -7.84 6.02
N GLU A 206 26.44 -7.63 6.52
CA GLU A 206 26.71 -7.18 7.90
C GLU A 206 26.06 -5.83 8.27
N ARG A 207 25.67 -5.04 7.27
CA ARG A 207 25.06 -3.71 7.43
C ARG A 207 23.56 -3.70 7.18
N TYR A 208 22.99 -4.89 7.01
CA TYR A 208 21.58 -5.12 6.77
C TYR A 208 20.94 -5.89 7.92
N VAL A 209 19.71 -5.53 8.25
CA VAL A 209 18.86 -6.35 9.13
C VAL A 209 17.44 -6.37 8.59
N SER A 210 16.79 -7.52 8.74
CA SER A 210 15.36 -7.64 8.48
C SER A 210 14.66 -8.29 9.66
N THR A 211 13.56 -7.72 10.12
CA THR A 211 12.66 -8.38 11.07
C THR A 211 11.41 -8.87 10.36
N THR A 212 10.96 -10.05 10.74
CA THR A 212 9.68 -10.60 10.31
C THR A 212 8.86 -10.96 11.54
N PRO A 213 7.53 -10.80 11.50
CA PRO A 213 6.70 -11.10 12.66
C PRO A 213 6.77 -12.61 12.93
N MET A 214 7.22 -12.98 14.11
CA MET A 214 7.20 -14.37 14.57
C MET A 214 5.73 -14.83 14.64
N ARG A 215 5.27 -15.64 13.66
CA ARG A 215 3.99 -16.37 13.75
C ARG A 215 4.12 -17.56 14.72
N SER A 216 4.59 -17.33 15.95
CA SER A 216 4.55 -18.36 17.00
C SER A 216 4.86 -17.78 18.39
N ILE A 217 3.82 -17.35 19.08
CA ILE A 217 3.66 -17.74 20.48
C ILE A 217 2.25 -18.34 20.52
N ASN A 218 2.15 -19.64 20.81
CA ASN A 218 0.87 -20.33 21.01
C ASN A 218 -0.08 -19.42 21.79
N PRO A 219 -1.41 -19.41 21.50
CA PRO A 219 -2.34 -18.62 22.31
C PRO A 219 -2.09 -19.01 23.76
N ILE A 220 -1.55 -18.08 24.56
CA ILE A 220 -1.25 -18.33 25.96
C ILE A 220 -2.61 -18.60 26.59
N GLN A 221 -2.88 -19.89 26.83
CA GLN A 221 -4.10 -20.33 27.44
C GLN A 221 -4.01 -19.92 28.92
N TRP A 222 -4.59 -18.77 29.24
CA TRP A 222 -4.78 -18.37 30.63
C TRP A 222 -5.83 -19.28 31.26
N SER A 223 -5.41 -20.42 31.81
CA SER A 223 -6.27 -21.19 32.73
C SER A 223 -5.89 -20.85 34.16
N ARG A 224 -6.83 -20.32 34.94
CA ARG A 224 -6.74 -20.15 36.40
C ARG A 224 -6.75 -21.51 37.12
N SER A 225 -5.94 -22.47 36.68
CA SER A 225 -5.87 -23.79 37.30
C SER A 225 -4.82 -23.79 38.41
N LYS A 226 -5.18 -24.33 39.58
CA LYS A 226 -4.30 -24.46 40.76
C LYS A 226 -3.29 -25.62 40.63
N HIS A 227 -3.16 -26.24 39.45
CA HIS A 227 -2.16 -27.28 39.21
C HIS A 227 -0.84 -26.66 38.72
N LYS A 228 -0.06 -26.12 39.66
CA LYS A 228 1.37 -25.93 39.45
C LYS A 228 2.06 -27.28 39.59
N SER A 229 2.47 -27.88 38.47
CA SER A 229 3.62 -28.79 38.49
C SER A 229 4.90 -27.96 38.30
N SER A 230 5.88 -28.30 39.10
CA SER A 230 7.17 -27.65 39.31
C SER A 230 8.16 -27.88 38.17
N GLN A 231 7.82 -27.42 36.96
CA GLN A 231 8.77 -27.23 35.87
C GLN A 231 8.32 -26.01 35.07
N GLU A 232 9.07 -24.91 35.15
CA GLU A 232 9.03 -23.86 34.14
C GLU A 232 9.28 -24.53 32.78
N SER A 233 8.21 -24.66 32.01
CA SER A 233 8.15 -25.48 30.80
C SER A 233 9.29 -25.16 29.84
N GLN A 234 9.96 -26.19 29.31
CA GLN A 234 10.98 -26.13 28.24
C GLN A 234 10.72 -25.04 27.17
N SER A 235 9.45 -24.90 26.77
CA SER A 235 8.94 -23.89 25.83
C SER A 235 9.21 -22.43 26.23
N CYS A 236 9.29 -22.12 27.53
CA CYS A 236 9.60 -20.81 28.09
C CYS A 236 11.08 -20.45 27.85
N ARG A 237 11.99 -21.43 28.00
CA ARG A 237 13.42 -21.25 27.70
C ARG A 237 13.67 -21.13 26.20
N GLU A 238 12.98 -21.94 25.39
CA GLU A 238 13.07 -21.87 23.92
C GLU A 238 12.57 -20.52 23.37
N ALA A 239 11.51 -19.93 23.95
CA ALA A 239 11.01 -18.64 23.50
C ALA A 239 11.90 -17.45 23.93
N VAL A 240 12.62 -17.56 25.05
CA VAL A 240 13.67 -16.60 25.45
C VAL A 240 14.94 -16.74 24.58
N GLN A 241 15.27 -17.97 24.15
CA GLN A 241 16.31 -18.21 23.14
C GLN A 241 15.94 -17.65 21.76
N LYS A 242 14.65 -17.66 21.40
CA LYS A 242 14.12 -17.03 20.17
C LYS A 242 14.11 -15.49 20.21
N ALA A 243 14.31 -14.85 21.36
CA ALA A 243 14.48 -13.40 21.47
C ALA A 243 15.90 -12.96 21.08
N GLU A 244 16.39 -13.45 19.93
CA GLU A 244 17.78 -13.35 19.47
C GLU A 244 18.32 -11.92 19.52
N ILE A 245 17.52 -10.94 19.08
CA ILE A 245 17.90 -9.52 19.08
C ILE A 245 18.15 -9.02 20.51
N LEU A 246 17.24 -9.31 21.44
CA LEU A 246 17.41 -8.88 22.84
C LEU A 246 18.60 -9.60 23.49
N GLN A 247 18.80 -10.88 23.17
CA GLN A 247 19.94 -11.63 23.68
C GLN A 247 21.26 -11.08 23.11
N ALA A 248 21.34 -10.78 21.82
CA ALA A 248 22.58 -10.31 21.19
C ALA A 248 22.94 -8.87 21.57
N LEU A 249 21.94 -7.99 21.66
CA LEU A 249 22.16 -6.55 21.69
C LEU A 249 21.95 -5.90 23.06
N LEU A 250 21.17 -6.50 23.97
CA LEU A 250 20.97 -5.89 25.29
C LEU A 250 22.28 -5.85 26.07
N ASN A 251 22.65 -4.66 26.57
CA ASN A 251 23.92 -4.35 27.25
C ASN A 251 25.17 -4.52 26.35
N ASN A 252 25.02 -4.58 25.02
CA ASN A 252 26.16 -4.63 24.08
C ASN A 252 26.57 -3.20 23.63
N GLU A 253 27.32 -2.51 24.50
CA GLU A 253 27.79 -1.13 24.23
C GLU A 253 28.76 -1.03 23.05
N LYS A 254 29.34 -2.15 22.58
CA LYS A 254 30.25 -2.16 21.42
C LYS A 254 29.46 -1.86 20.15
N GLU A 255 28.38 -2.58 19.93
CA GLU A 255 27.59 -2.54 18.69
C GLU A 255 26.45 -1.51 18.74
N VAL A 256 25.92 -1.22 19.93
CA VAL A 256 24.73 -0.39 20.11
C VAL A 256 25.02 0.83 20.97
N ASP A 257 24.44 1.97 20.59
CA ASP A 257 24.37 3.15 21.44
C ASP A 257 23.28 2.97 22.51
N CYS A 258 23.67 2.63 23.73
CA CYS A 258 22.74 2.36 24.82
C CYS A 258 21.98 3.61 25.29
N GLN A 259 22.53 4.82 25.11
CA GLN A 259 21.82 6.04 25.46
C GLN A 259 20.72 6.31 24.44
N LYS A 260 21.07 6.31 23.15
CA LYS A 260 20.10 6.47 22.05
C LYS A 260 19.01 5.40 22.09
N THR A 261 19.35 4.16 22.47
CA THR A 261 18.37 3.08 22.67
C THR A 261 17.32 3.47 23.73
N ARG A 262 17.75 3.97 24.89
CA ARG A 262 16.84 4.37 25.97
C ARG A 262 15.96 5.54 25.54
N GLU A 263 16.55 6.55 24.90
CA GLU A 263 15.81 7.71 24.39
C GLU A 263 14.72 7.30 23.40
N ILE A 264 15.05 6.42 22.44
CA ILE A 264 14.08 5.89 21.47
C ILE A 264 12.99 5.07 22.17
N PHE A 265 13.38 4.16 23.06
CA PHE A 265 12.44 3.27 23.75
C PHE A 265 11.46 4.04 24.64
N ASP A 266 11.96 5.00 25.42
CA ASP A 266 11.16 5.86 26.29
C ASP A 266 10.24 6.77 25.47
N HIS A 267 10.69 7.23 24.29
CA HIS A 267 9.85 7.98 23.37
C HIS A 267 8.67 7.14 22.83
N ILE A 268 8.91 5.87 22.48
CA ILE A 268 7.87 4.97 21.95
C ILE A 268 6.87 4.54 23.04
N THR A 269 7.36 4.25 24.25
CA THR A 269 6.54 3.65 25.33
C THR A 269 5.98 4.65 26.33
N GLY A 270 6.49 5.88 26.34
CA GLY A 270 6.09 6.94 27.26
C GLY A 270 4.56 7.19 27.26
N PRO A 271 3.91 7.19 28.44
CA PRO A 271 4.47 7.40 29.78
C PRO A 271 4.84 6.12 30.55
N LEU A 272 4.74 4.94 29.95
CA LEU A 272 5.03 3.69 30.65
C LEU A 272 6.53 3.55 30.86
N VAL A 273 6.96 3.24 32.09
CA VAL A 273 8.38 3.09 32.42
C VAL A 273 8.71 1.61 32.55
N TYR A 274 9.37 1.07 31.52
CA TYR A 274 9.89 -0.29 31.50
C TYR A 274 11.42 -0.27 31.53
N LYS A 275 12.03 -1.27 32.20
CA LYS A 275 13.47 -1.50 32.17
C LYS A 275 13.78 -2.97 31.90
N PHE A 276 14.62 -3.22 30.92
CA PHE A 276 15.08 -4.55 30.57
C PHE A 276 16.44 -4.82 31.24
N ASN A 277 16.50 -5.87 32.05
CA ASN A 277 17.71 -6.32 32.72
C ASN A 277 18.04 -7.73 32.23
N LYS A 278 19.26 -7.93 31.72
CA LYS A 278 19.76 -9.25 31.28
C LYS A 278 20.82 -9.76 32.25
N THR A 279 20.65 -11.01 32.68
CA THR A 279 21.61 -11.75 33.51
C THR A 279 21.80 -13.15 32.92
N GLY A 280 22.95 -13.39 32.28
CA GLY A 280 23.14 -14.61 31.46
C GLY A 280 22.11 -14.66 30.33
N ASP A 281 21.43 -15.80 30.18
CA ASP A 281 20.36 -15.97 29.17
C ASP A 281 18.99 -15.50 29.65
N ASN A 282 18.86 -15.08 30.93
CA ASN A 282 17.59 -14.64 31.48
C ASN A 282 17.40 -13.13 31.29
N ILE A 283 16.24 -12.75 30.78
CA ILE A 283 15.82 -11.35 30.63
C ILE A 283 14.61 -11.11 31.54
N ILE A 284 14.76 -10.13 32.43
CA ILE A 284 13.75 -9.68 33.38
C ILE A 284 13.35 -8.26 32.99
N VAL A 285 12.05 -8.00 33.01
CA VAL A 285 11.48 -6.68 32.69
C VAL A 285 10.84 -6.10 33.95
N GLU A 286 11.32 -4.93 34.35
CA GLU A 286 10.75 -4.17 35.45
C GLU A 286 9.79 -3.11 34.90
N HIS A 287 8.58 -3.07 35.43
CA HIS A 287 7.58 -2.06 35.12
C HIS A 287 7.26 -1.23 36.36
N LYS A 288 7.40 0.09 36.25
CA LYS A 288 7.02 1.02 37.31
C LYS A 288 5.63 1.56 37.05
N ASN A 289 4.68 1.18 37.90
CA ASN A 289 3.38 1.84 37.96
C ASN A 289 3.49 3.07 38.85
N GLU A 290 2.95 4.19 38.40
CA GLU A 290 2.88 5.40 39.24
C GLU A 290 1.68 5.38 40.19
N ASN A 291 0.60 4.66 39.84
CA ASN A 291 -0.65 4.61 40.62
C ASN A 291 -1.26 3.19 40.62
N PRO A 292 -1.06 2.38 41.68
CA PRO A 292 -0.21 2.62 42.87
C PRO A 292 1.29 2.56 42.53
N LYS A 293 2.14 3.25 43.34
CA LYS A 293 3.60 3.20 43.22
C LYS A 293 4.12 1.80 43.53
N GLU A 294 4.21 0.96 42.51
CA GLU A 294 4.66 -0.43 42.61
C GLU A 294 5.59 -0.72 41.45
N THR A 295 6.75 -1.31 41.74
CA THR A 295 7.65 -1.85 40.70
C THR A 295 7.40 -3.34 40.60
N LYS A 296 6.84 -3.78 39.47
CA LYS A 296 6.61 -5.20 39.20
C LYS A 296 7.71 -5.72 38.29
N SER A 297 8.36 -6.79 38.72
CA SER A 297 9.34 -7.51 37.91
C SER A 297 8.67 -8.73 37.29
N VAL A 298 8.74 -8.85 35.96
CA VAL A 298 8.14 -9.95 35.20
C VAL A 298 9.17 -10.58 34.25
N PRO A 299 9.10 -11.91 34.02
CA PRO A 299 9.87 -12.55 32.97
C PRO A 299 9.51 -12.00 31.59
N LEU A 300 10.44 -12.02 30.63
CA LEU A 300 10.25 -11.54 29.25
C LEU A 300 8.92 -12.01 28.63
N LEU A 301 8.58 -13.30 28.75
CA LEU A 301 7.37 -13.88 28.14
C LEU A 301 6.04 -13.43 28.76
N LYS A 302 6.07 -12.75 29.90
CA LYS A 302 4.88 -12.11 30.49
C LYS A 302 4.81 -10.62 30.16
N THR A 303 5.77 -10.09 29.42
CA THR A 303 5.81 -8.70 28.97
C THR A 303 4.89 -8.55 27.76
N PRO A 304 4.12 -7.45 27.64
CA PRO A 304 3.30 -7.21 26.46
C PRO A 304 4.12 -7.21 25.17
N GLU A 305 3.61 -7.84 24.09
CA GLU A 305 4.28 -7.97 22.78
C GLU A 305 4.78 -6.62 22.27
N GLY A 306 3.93 -5.59 22.26
CA GLY A 306 4.32 -4.25 21.80
C GLY A 306 5.47 -3.59 22.58
N ILE A 307 5.70 -3.97 23.85
CA ILE A 307 6.83 -3.47 24.64
C ILE A 307 8.13 -4.20 24.27
N ILE A 308 8.03 -5.51 23.99
CA ILE A 308 9.17 -6.31 23.50
C ILE A 308 9.59 -5.80 22.12
N GLU A 309 8.64 -5.61 21.21
CA GLU A 309 8.88 -5.08 19.86
C GLU A 309 9.50 -3.67 19.91
N ALA A 310 8.98 -2.78 20.76
CA ALA A 310 9.55 -1.45 20.94
C ALA A 310 11.02 -1.49 21.39
N GLN A 311 11.38 -2.39 22.32
CA GLN A 311 12.75 -2.54 22.79
C GLN A 311 13.68 -3.10 21.69
N GLN A 312 13.21 -4.09 20.93
CA GLN A 312 13.97 -4.66 19.82
C GLN A 312 14.24 -3.62 18.73
N LEU A 313 13.21 -2.86 18.34
CA LEU A 313 13.34 -1.76 17.38
C LEU A 313 14.29 -0.67 17.87
N ALA A 314 14.20 -0.28 19.15
CA ALA A 314 15.10 0.71 19.73
C ALA A 314 16.58 0.28 19.65
N LEU A 315 16.89 -0.97 19.98
CA LEU A 315 18.24 -1.54 19.87
C LEU A 315 18.73 -1.54 18.41
N LEU A 316 17.89 -1.97 17.48
CA LEU A 316 18.24 -2.00 16.05
C LEU A 316 18.49 -0.60 15.50
N LEU A 317 17.59 0.35 15.76
CA LEU A 317 17.73 1.74 15.31
C LEU A 317 18.96 2.43 15.91
N ALA A 318 19.35 2.06 17.13
CA ALA A 318 20.55 2.56 17.79
C ALA A 318 21.84 1.79 17.43
N HIS A 319 21.76 0.77 16.56
CA HIS A 319 22.92 0.02 16.11
C HIS A 319 23.85 0.89 15.26
N LYS A 320 25.16 0.82 15.54
CA LYS A 320 26.16 1.74 14.98
C LYS A 320 26.50 1.46 13.51
N THR A 321 26.58 0.19 13.12
CA THR A 321 27.04 -0.22 11.78
C THR A 321 25.91 -0.52 10.78
N ILE A 322 24.70 -0.87 11.24
CA ILE A 322 23.59 -1.22 10.35
C ILE A 322 23.07 0.05 9.67
N THR A 323 22.97 -0.01 8.34
CA THR A 323 22.59 1.13 7.50
C THR A 323 21.32 0.90 6.69
N THR A 324 20.90 -0.35 6.54
CA THR A 324 19.63 -0.73 5.87
C THR A 324 18.83 -1.63 6.80
N MET A 325 17.59 -1.25 7.08
CA MET A 325 16.71 -2.01 7.98
C MET A 325 15.36 -2.26 7.31
N CYS A 326 14.94 -3.51 7.25
CA CYS A 326 13.63 -3.91 6.72
C CYS A 326 12.76 -4.41 7.87
N PHE A 327 11.65 -3.75 8.16
CA PHE A 327 10.75 -4.13 9.24
C PHE A 327 9.40 -4.59 8.66
N GLU A 328 9.00 -5.82 8.95
CA GLU A 328 7.66 -6.33 8.61
C GLU A 328 6.76 -6.31 9.85
N GLU A 329 5.68 -5.53 9.78
CA GLU A 329 4.72 -5.28 10.86
C GLU A 329 5.36 -4.80 12.19
N PRO A 330 6.25 -3.78 12.19
CA PRO A 330 6.90 -3.30 13.43
C PRO A 330 5.92 -2.67 14.43
N ASP A 331 4.72 -2.35 14.00
CA ASP A 331 3.64 -1.76 14.79
C ASP A 331 2.72 -2.81 15.45
N ARG A 332 3.00 -4.10 15.24
CA ARG A 332 2.20 -5.20 15.76
C ARG A 332 2.23 -5.26 17.29
N GLY A 333 1.07 -5.48 17.90
CA GLY A 333 0.93 -5.59 19.36
C GLY A 333 1.08 -4.25 20.11
N MET A 334 1.34 -3.15 19.39
CA MET A 334 1.45 -1.81 19.97
C MET A 334 0.09 -1.11 20.06
N HIS A 335 -0.08 -0.28 21.09
CA HIS A 335 -1.23 0.61 21.19
C HIS A 335 -1.15 1.73 20.12
N PRO A 336 -2.25 2.24 19.53
CA PRO A 336 -2.21 3.28 18.49
C PRO A 336 -1.30 4.47 18.79
N ARG A 337 -1.32 4.97 20.04
CA ARG A 337 -0.40 6.02 20.50
C ARG A 337 1.08 5.66 20.34
N MET A 338 1.47 4.42 20.64
CA MET A 338 2.86 3.96 20.48
C MET A 338 3.23 3.86 19.00
N ILE A 339 2.29 3.49 18.12
CA ILE A 339 2.52 3.45 16.66
C ILE A 339 2.79 4.87 16.13
N GLU A 340 2.04 5.87 16.60
CA GLU A 340 2.28 7.28 16.26
C GLU A 340 3.66 7.76 16.76
N GLN A 341 4.05 7.40 17.98
CA GLN A 341 5.39 7.70 18.52
C GLN A 341 6.50 6.97 17.75
N LEU A 342 6.28 5.72 17.36
CA LEU A 342 7.20 4.96 16.52
C LEU A 342 7.39 5.61 15.15
N LEU A 343 6.29 6.11 14.54
CA LEU A 343 6.35 6.84 13.28
C LEU A 343 7.22 8.09 13.42
N HIS A 344 7.08 8.83 14.53
CA HIS A 344 7.93 9.99 14.82
C HIS A 344 9.41 9.61 14.84
N VAL A 345 9.78 8.59 15.61
CA VAL A 345 11.16 8.07 15.66
C VAL A 345 11.67 7.70 14.26
N PHE A 346 10.88 6.95 13.49
CA PHE A 346 11.29 6.56 12.13
C PHE A 346 11.49 7.77 11.20
N THR A 347 10.72 8.84 11.39
CA THR A 347 10.88 10.06 10.58
C THR A 347 12.14 10.85 10.94
N GLU A 348 12.62 10.77 12.18
CA GLU A 348 13.84 11.43 12.65
C GLU A 348 15.12 10.73 12.20
N VAL A 349 15.09 9.41 12.00
CA VAL A 349 16.24 8.66 11.50
C VAL A 349 16.52 9.05 10.05
N LYS A 350 17.70 9.64 9.79
CA LYS A 350 18.14 10.06 8.43
C LYS A 350 19.43 9.38 7.96
N ASP A 351 20.20 8.81 8.88
CA ASP A 351 21.48 8.15 8.62
C ASP A 351 21.34 6.69 8.13
N LYS A 352 20.10 6.19 8.03
CA LYS A 352 19.77 4.81 7.68
C LYS A 352 18.66 4.76 6.64
N THR A 353 18.60 3.70 5.81
CA THR A 353 17.45 3.41 4.95
C THR A 353 16.53 2.44 5.69
N LEU A 354 15.33 2.90 6.08
CA LEU A 354 14.32 2.06 6.74
C LEU A 354 13.24 1.71 5.71
N LEU A 355 12.97 0.43 5.52
CA LEU A 355 11.87 -0.08 4.72
C LEU A 355 10.85 -0.75 5.64
N VAL A 356 9.69 -0.13 5.80
CA VAL A 356 8.64 -0.59 6.72
C VAL A 356 7.48 -1.16 5.92
N VAL A 357 7.21 -2.45 6.09
CA VAL A 357 6.01 -3.11 5.57
C VAL A 357 4.95 -3.10 6.66
N THR A 358 3.80 -2.49 6.41
CA THR A 358 2.73 -2.38 7.42
C THR A 358 1.35 -2.44 6.80
N HIS A 359 0.40 -2.90 7.61
CA HIS A 359 -1.03 -2.86 7.33
C HIS A 359 -1.76 -1.79 8.17
N SER A 360 -1.04 -0.99 8.95
CA SER A 360 -1.62 -0.01 9.86
C SER A 360 -1.81 1.36 9.19
N PRO A 361 -3.03 1.93 9.27
CA PRO A 361 -3.30 3.27 8.76
C PRO A 361 -2.59 4.37 9.56
N TYR A 362 -2.18 4.10 10.79
CA TYR A 362 -1.48 5.08 11.64
C TYR A 362 -0.08 5.43 11.10
N MET A 363 0.49 4.58 10.25
CA MET A 363 1.80 4.82 9.61
C MET A 363 1.73 5.80 8.43
N ILE A 364 0.52 6.16 7.99
CA ILE A 364 0.29 7.06 6.86
C ILE A 364 -0.14 8.43 7.40
N ASN A 365 0.66 9.45 7.13
CA ASN A 365 0.32 10.85 7.36
C ASN A 365 0.67 11.70 6.12
N SER A 366 0.44 13.01 6.15
CA SER A 366 0.69 13.90 5.01
C SER A 366 2.16 13.89 4.56
N PHE A 367 3.10 13.61 5.46
CA PHE A 367 4.53 13.50 5.13
C PHE A 367 4.86 12.10 4.57
N THR A 368 4.49 11.03 5.27
CA THR A 368 4.85 9.66 4.88
C THR A 368 4.10 9.13 3.68
N ALA A 369 2.99 9.76 3.29
CA ALA A 369 2.30 9.45 2.05
C ALA A 369 3.20 9.61 0.81
N ASN A 370 4.13 10.57 0.80
CA ASN A 370 5.12 10.75 -0.29
C ASN A 370 6.25 9.70 -0.24
N LEU A 371 6.39 8.99 0.87
CA LEU A 371 7.40 7.95 1.11
C LEU A 371 6.81 6.54 1.01
N THR A 372 5.52 6.45 0.68
CA THR A 372 4.76 5.19 0.64
C THR A 372 4.65 4.65 -0.77
N HIS A 373 4.96 3.37 -0.93
CA HIS A 373 4.72 2.58 -2.12
C HIS A 373 3.61 1.57 -1.85
N VAL A 374 2.77 1.30 -2.84
CA VAL A 374 1.64 0.39 -2.75
C VAL A 374 1.86 -0.80 -3.67
N CYS A 375 1.94 -2.00 -3.08
CA CYS A 375 1.94 -3.26 -3.80
C CYS A 375 0.52 -3.66 -4.20
N VAL A 376 0.28 -3.76 -5.49
CA VAL A 376 -1.02 -4.02 -6.10
C VAL A 376 -1.01 -5.40 -6.75
N ARG A 377 -2.02 -6.22 -6.44
CA ARG A 377 -2.25 -7.52 -7.06
C ARG A 377 -3.40 -7.40 -8.06
N ARG A 378 -3.20 -7.87 -9.28
CA ARG A 378 -4.22 -7.99 -10.33
C ARG A 378 -4.28 -9.42 -10.85
N LYS A 379 -5.44 -9.84 -11.34
CA LYS A 379 -5.59 -11.11 -12.07
C LYS A 379 -5.21 -10.86 -13.53
N GLU A 380 -4.40 -11.74 -14.10
CA GLU A 380 -4.09 -11.64 -15.53
C GLU A 380 -5.29 -12.13 -16.35
N CYS A 381 -5.64 -11.38 -17.40
CA CYS A 381 -6.79 -11.71 -18.23
C CYS A 381 -6.59 -13.07 -18.90
N GLY A 382 -7.58 -13.96 -18.80
CA GLY A 382 -7.54 -15.29 -19.41
C GLY A 382 -6.65 -16.32 -18.71
N THR A 383 -6.03 -15.99 -17.57
CA THR A 383 -5.24 -16.96 -16.79
C THR A 383 -5.65 -16.98 -15.31
N SER A 384 -5.26 -18.04 -14.61
CA SER A 384 -5.40 -18.14 -13.14
C SER A 384 -4.26 -17.45 -12.40
N LYS A 385 -3.26 -16.90 -13.11
CA LYS A 385 -2.10 -16.26 -12.50
C LYS A 385 -2.42 -14.82 -12.09
N SER A 386 -1.80 -14.37 -11.00
CA SER A 386 -1.82 -12.98 -10.60
C SER A 386 -0.55 -12.26 -11.04
N VAL A 387 -0.71 -11.04 -11.53
CA VAL A 387 0.39 -10.11 -11.83
C VAL A 387 0.42 -9.03 -10.75
N HIS A 388 1.60 -8.77 -10.20
CA HIS A 388 1.81 -7.78 -9.15
C HIS A 388 2.58 -6.59 -9.71
N THR A 389 2.29 -5.40 -9.19
CA THR A 389 2.99 -4.15 -9.52
C THR A 389 3.18 -3.32 -8.25
N VAL A 390 4.14 -2.39 -8.28
CA VAL A 390 4.39 -1.45 -7.18
C VAL A 390 4.26 -0.04 -7.71
N HIS A 391 3.49 0.81 -7.01
CA HIS A 391 3.27 2.19 -7.40
C HIS A 391 3.56 3.15 -6.23
N PRO A 392 4.16 4.32 -6.47
CA PRO A 392 4.21 5.36 -5.45
C PRO A 392 2.79 5.83 -5.13
N LEU A 393 2.47 6.01 -3.85
CA LEU A 393 1.15 6.44 -3.42
C LEU A 393 0.79 7.82 -3.97
N ILE A 394 1.72 8.77 -3.85
CA ILE A 394 1.60 10.10 -4.45
C ILE A 394 2.60 10.19 -5.60
N GLU A 395 2.11 10.63 -6.76
CA GLU A 395 3.00 10.93 -7.89
C GLU A 395 3.61 12.31 -7.66
N GLU A 396 4.93 12.39 -7.76
CA GLU A 396 5.59 13.67 -8.00
C GLU A 396 5.17 14.10 -9.40
N SER A 397 4.15 14.96 -9.48
CA SER A 397 3.81 15.62 -10.73
C SER A 397 5.10 16.24 -11.26
N LYS A 398 5.51 15.86 -12.47
CA LYS A 398 6.50 16.62 -13.22
C LYS A 398 6.07 18.08 -13.11
N ILE A 399 6.97 18.91 -12.60
CA ILE A 399 6.74 20.34 -12.38
C ILE A 399 6.53 20.95 -13.76
N ASP A 400 5.29 20.99 -14.22
CA ASP A 400 4.84 21.90 -15.26
C ASP A 400 4.46 23.21 -14.56
N ASN A 401 5.04 24.30 -15.06
CA ASN A 401 4.97 25.67 -14.57
C ASN A 401 3.57 26.32 -14.69
N ASP A 402 2.49 25.58 -14.43
CA ASP A 402 1.14 26.14 -14.38
C ASP A 402 0.67 26.23 -12.93
N GLN A 403 0.85 27.42 -12.35
CA GLN A 403 0.35 27.83 -11.04
C GLN A 403 -1.20 27.92 -10.98
N SER A 404 -1.95 27.24 -11.86
CA SER A 404 -3.40 27.39 -11.99
C SER A 404 -4.17 26.08 -12.23
N SER A 405 -3.60 24.92 -11.90
CA SER A 405 -4.42 23.75 -11.60
C SER A 405 -4.50 23.59 -10.09
N SER A 406 -5.65 23.96 -9.51
CA SER A 406 -5.92 23.82 -8.09
C SER A 406 -5.46 22.45 -7.59
N LYS A 407 -4.46 22.42 -6.70
CA LYS A 407 -4.03 21.27 -5.89
C LYS A 407 -5.20 20.81 -5.01
N ILE A 408 -6.24 20.25 -5.63
CA ILE A 408 -7.24 19.44 -4.96
C ILE A 408 -6.46 18.20 -4.50
N THR A 409 -6.02 18.26 -3.25
CA THR A 409 -5.21 17.25 -2.58
C THR A 409 -6.20 16.37 -1.84
N ILE A 410 -6.21 15.07 -2.12
CA ILE A 410 -7.04 14.11 -1.38
C ILE A 410 -6.58 14.17 0.08
N ASP A 411 -7.53 14.28 1.01
CA ASP A 411 -7.20 14.35 2.42
C ASP A 411 -6.50 13.06 2.89
N THR A 412 -5.64 13.18 3.90
CA THR A 412 -4.89 12.04 4.43
C THR A 412 -5.83 10.96 4.98
N GLU A 413 -6.93 11.36 5.62
CA GLU A 413 -7.93 10.40 6.11
C GLU A 413 -8.65 9.69 4.96
N GLU A 414 -8.94 10.38 3.86
CA GLU A 414 -9.50 9.77 2.66
C GLU A 414 -8.52 8.78 2.01
N LEU A 415 -7.23 9.14 1.93
CA LEU A 415 -6.19 8.24 1.43
C LEU A 415 -6.08 6.97 2.27
N LYS A 416 -6.09 7.08 3.61
CA LYS A 416 -6.12 5.92 4.51
C LYS A 416 -7.30 5.01 4.19
N LYS A 417 -8.49 5.58 3.98
CA LYS A 417 -9.69 4.81 3.65
C LYS A 417 -9.53 4.04 2.33
N ILE A 418 -8.98 4.69 1.31
CA ILE A 418 -8.74 4.09 0.00
C ILE A 418 -7.70 2.96 0.09
N LEU A 419 -6.59 3.17 0.81
CA LEU A 419 -5.48 2.22 0.88
C LEU A 419 -5.82 0.91 1.59
N PHE A 420 -6.62 0.99 2.65
CA PHE A 420 -6.91 -0.13 3.53
C PHE A 420 -8.32 -0.72 3.32
N SER A 421 -9.02 -0.29 2.27
CA SER A 421 -10.31 -0.86 1.84
C SER A 421 -10.19 -1.71 0.60
N SER A 422 -11.00 -2.77 0.52
CA SER A 422 -11.19 -3.54 -0.71
C SER A 422 -12.08 -2.81 -1.72
N GLN A 423 -13.06 -2.06 -1.23
CA GLN A 423 -14.04 -1.32 -2.03
C GLN A 423 -14.41 0.00 -1.34
N ILE A 424 -14.57 1.05 -2.13
CA ILE A 424 -15.02 2.36 -1.64
C ILE A 424 -16.32 2.78 -2.32
N LEU A 425 -17.15 3.48 -1.55
CA LEU A 425 -18.36 4.14 -2.05
C LEU A 425 -18.17 5.66 -1.92
N CYS A 426 -18.03 6.33 -3.05
CA CYS A 426 -17.96 7.78 -3.11
C CYS A 426 -19.37 8.35 -3.21
N VAL A 427 -19.68 9.32 -2.35
CA VAL A 427 -20.97 10.03 -2.35
C VAL A 427 -20.73 11.54 -2.44
N GLU A 428 -21.67 12.28 -3.01
CA GLU A 428 -21.52 13.71 -3.22
C GLU A 428 -21.45 14.49 -1.90
N GLY A 429 -22.40 14.26 -0.98
CA GLY A 429 -22.53 15.00 0.28
C GLY A 429 -22.57 14.15 1.55
N LYS A 430 -22.55 14.84 2.70
CA LYS A 430 -22.70 14.21 4.02
C LYS A 430 -24.10 13.62 4.22
N THR A 431 -25.10 14.24 3.62
CA THR A 431 -26.51 13.77 3.64
C THR A 431 -26.63 12.41 2.98
N ASP A 432 -26.00 12.23 1.81
CA ASP A 432 -25.95 10.95 1.10
C ASP A 432 -25.29 9.87 1.93
N LYS A 433 -24.17 10.18 2.58
CA LYS A 433 -23.47 9.24 3.46
C LYS A 433 -24.39 8.72 4.56
N ILE A 434 -25.01 9.61 5.34
CA ILE A 434 -25.86 9.24 6.48
C ILE A 434 -27.07 8.43 6.00
N PHE A 435 -27.66 8.83 4.87
CA PHE A 435 -28.81 8.14 4.30
C PHE A 435 -28.46 6.73 3.81
N VAL A 436 -27.36 6.57 3.08
CA VAL A 436 -26.90 5.27 2.58
C VAL A 436 -26.52 4.34 3.73
N GLU A 437 -25.86 4.84 4.78
CA GLU A 437 -25.59 4.07 6.01
C GLU A 437 -26.90 3.54 6.64
N ALA A 438 -27.94 4.38 6.70
CA ALA A 438 -29.25 3.98 7.20
C ALA A 438 -29.94 2.91 6.33
N ILE A 439 -29.82 3.02 4.99
CA ILE A 439 -30.32 1.99 4.05
C ILE A 439 -29.57 0.67 4.26
N PHE A 440 -28.25 0.69 4.41
CA PHE A 440 -27.45 -0.52 4.66
C PHE A 440 -27.80 -1.17 6.01
N ASP A 441 -28.04 -0.38 7.05
CA ASP A 441 -28.46 -0.91 8.35
C ASP A 441 -29.88 -1.51 8.30
N CYS A 442 -30.82 -0.88 7.59
CA CYS A 442 -32.15 -1.44 7.36
C CYS A 442 -32.09 -2.74 6.55
N ALA A 443 -31.24 -2.77 5.52
CA ALA A 443 -31.01 -3.93 4.67
C ALA A 443 -30.49 -5.14 5.45
N LYS A 444 -29.48 -4.96 6.33
CA LYS A 444 -28.92 -6.02 7.18
C LYS A 444 -29.97 -6.73 8.04
N GLN A 445 -30.97 -5.99 8.52
CA GLN A 445 -32.04 -6.52 9.37
C GLN A 445 -33.05 -7.34 8.57
N SER A 446 -33.23 -7.02 7.29
CA SER A 446 -34.07 -7.80 6.39
C SER A 446 -33.31 -9.02 5.87
N LYS A 447 -33.67 -10.24 6.32
CA LYS A 447 -33.12 -11.52 5.80
C LYS A 447 -33.32 -11.73 4.28
N LYS A 448 -33.93 -10.78 3.56
CA LYS A 448 -34.22 -10.86 2.13
C LYS A 448 -33.01 -10.67 1.21
N PHE A 449 -31.89 -10.16 1.72
CA PHE A 449 -30.72 -9.87 0.90
C PHE A 449 -29.43 -10.43 1.53
N GLU A 450 -29.15 -11.72 1.31
CA GLU A 450 -27.90 -12.35 1.77
C GLU A 450 -26.65 -11.72 1.13
N THR A 451 -26.75 -11.20 -0.10
CA THR A 451 -25.71 -10.47 -0.84
C THR A 451 -25.31 -9.15 -0.15
N MET A 452 -26.19 -8.54 0.64
CA MET A 452 -25.93 -7.23 1.30
C MET A 452 -24.97 -7.27 2.48
N LYS A 453 -24.53 -8.45 2.93
CA LYS A 453 -23.45 -8.55 3.94
C LYS A 453 -22.10 -8.03 3.40
N ILE A 454 -21.89 -8.07 2.07
CA ILE A 454 -20.67 -7.60 1.41
C ILE A 454 -20.73 -6.08 1.21
N ILE A 455 -21.89 -5.55 0.80
CA ILE A 455 -22.16 -4.10 0.65
C ILE A 455 -21.89 -3.33 1.96
N ALA A 456 -22.21 -3.91 3.11
CA ALA A 456 -21.98 -3.32 4.43
C ALA A 456 -20.51 -3.05 4.80
N SER A 457 -19.54 -3.61 4.05
CA SER A 457 -18.11 -3.41 4.28
C SER A 457 -17.51 -2.23 3.51
N HIS A 458 -18.31 -1.56 2.66
CA HIS A 458 -17.84 -0.41 1.89
C HIS A 458 -17.47 0.74 2.82
N GLN A 459 -16.28 1.29 2.62
CA GLN A 459 -15.91 2.53 3.27
C GLN A 459 -16.47 3.70 2.46
N ILE A 460 -17.30 4.53 3.10
CA ILE A 460 -17.99 5.65 2.44
C ILE A 460 -17.12 6.91 2.53
N LEU A 461 -16.88 7.52 1.37
CA LEU A 461 -16.10 8.73 1.19
C LEU A 461 -16.99 9.85 0.65
N VAL A 462 -16.96 11.02 1.29
CA VAL A 462 -17.75 12.19 0.88
C VAL A 462 -16.89 13.09 0.03
N MET A 463 -17.26 13.27 -1.25
CA MET A 463 -16.41 13.99 -2.22
C MET A 463 -16.48 15.51 -2.08
N GLY A 464 -17.63 16.05 -1.67
CA GLY A 464 -17.87 17.49 -1.53
C GLY A 464 -17.86 18.31 -2.83
N SER A 465 -17.28 17.78 -3.93
CA SER A 465 -17.29 18.39 -5.26
C SER A 465 -17.31 17.34 -6.37
N ASN A 466 -17.92 17.72 -7.50
CA ASN A 466 -18.03 16.87 -8.68
C ASN A 466 -16.71 16.72 -9.46
N THR A 467 -15.62 17.40 -9.09
CA THR A 467 -14.32 17.26 -9.75
C THR A 467 -13.38 16.29 -9.05
N LEU A 468 -13.62 15.99 -7.78
CA LEU A 468 -12.76 15.09 -6.98
C LEU A 468 -12.95 13.62 -7.39
N HIS A 469 -14.14 13.24 -7.86
CA HIS A 469 -14.47 11.86 -8.20
C HIS A 469 -13.52 11.25 -9.25
N LEU A 470 -13.12 12.01 -10.28
CA LEU A 470 -12.18 11.52 -11.29
C LEU A 470 -10.82 11.19 -10.67
N LYS A 471 -10.29 12.06 -9.81
CA LYS A 471 -9.00 11.83 -9.15
C LYS A 471 -9.05 10.58 -8.28
N ILE A 472 -10.14 10.41 -7.52
CA ILE A 472 -10.35 9.23 -6.68
C ILE A 472 -10.47 7.98 -7.56
N LYS A 473 -11.26 8.03 -8.65
CA LYS A 473 -11.43 6.90 -9.57
C LYS A 473 -10.10 6.50 -10.21
N THR A 474 -9.30 7.46 -10.70
CA THR A 474 -7.95 7.19 -11.24
C THR A 474 -7.04 6.56 -10.20
N LEU A 475 -7.03 7.08 -8.97
CA LEU A 475 -6.24 6.51 -7.88
C LEU A 475 -6.70 5.07 -7.58
N CYS A 476 -8.00 4.84 -7.46
CA CYS A 476 -8.57 3.51 -7.17
C CYS A 476 -8.26 2.50 -8.27
N SER A 477 -8.40 2.88 -9.55
CA SER A 477 -8.03 2.02 -10.68
C SER A 477 -6.54 1.65 -10.64
N ARG A 478 -5.66 2.59 -10.29
CA ARG A 478 -4.22 2.33 -10.14
C ARG A 478 -3.94 1.36 -9.00
N LEU A 479 -4.58 1.57 -7.85
CA LEU A 479 -4.43 0.73 -6.65
C LEU A 479 -5.21 -0.59 -6.71
N ASN A 480 -5.96 -0.84 -7.80
CA ASN A 480 -6.89 -1.97 -7.94
C ASN A 480 -7.91 -2.06 -6.80
N VAL A 481 -8.42 -0.89 -6.37
CA VAL A 481 -9.51 -0.76 -5.41
C VAL A 481 -10.78 -0.50 -6.20
N LYS A 482 -11.86 -1.22 -5.88
CA LYS A 482 -13.16 -0.99 -6.54
C LYS A 482 -13.74 0.34 -6.06
N CYS A 483 -14.12 1.21 -6.99
CA CYS A 483 -14.71 2.50 -6.69
C CYS A 483 -16.12 2.56 -7.27
N ILE A 484 -17.11 2.72 -6.41
CA ILE A 484 -18.50 2.98 -6.78
C ILE A 484 -18.80 4.44 -6.47
N VAL A 485 -19.53 5.14 -7.35
CA VAL A 485 -19.85 6.56 -7.16
C VAL A 485 -21.36 6.78 -7.20
N LEU A 486 -21.89 7.49 -6.20
CA LEU A 486 -23.25 8.02 -6.18
C LEU A 486 -23.19 9.53 -6.38
N MET A 487 -23.96 10.03 -7.35
CA MET A 487 -24.00 11.46 -7.68
C MET A 487 -25.44 11.95 -7.83
N ASP A 488 -25.64 13.24 -7.55
CA ASP A 488 -26.87 13.92 -7.92
C ASP A 488 -26.95 14.06 -9.44
N ARG A 489 -28.18 14.03 -9.97
CA ARG A 489 -28.42 14.16 -11.42
C ARG A 489 -27.84 15.45 -11.97
N ASP A 490 -27.92 16.52 -11.20
CA ASP A 490 -27.51 17.86 -11.61
C ASP A 490 -25.99 18.00 -11.73
N ALA A 491 -25.21 17.02 -11.23
CA ALA A 491 -23.80 16.88 -11.55
C ALA A 491 -23.57 16.67 -13.06
N ILE A 492 -24.50 15.95 -13.72
CA ILE A 492 -24.42 15.59 -15.14
C ILE A 492 -25.36 16.43 -15.99
N ILE A 493 -26.62 16.56 -15.59
CA ILE A 493 -27.68 17.21 -16.37
C ILE A 493 -27.98 18.58 -15.78
N LYS A 494 -27.54 19.64 -16.45
CA LYS A 494 -27.91 21.02 -16.09
C LYS A 494 -29.23 21.38 -16.75
N ILE A 495 -30.09 22.05 -15.99
CA ILE A 495 -31.46 22.40 -16.38
C ILE A 495 -31.58 23.93 -16.44
N ASN A 496 -32.34 24.45 -17.40
CA ASN A 496 -32.78 25.84 -17.42
C ASN A 496 -34.09 25.96 -16.65
N ASN A 497 -34.10 26.75 -15.57
CA ASN A 497 -35.35 27.20 -14.98
C ASN A 497 -35.87 28.37 -15.81
N ARG A 498 -37.02 28.19 -16.49
CA ARG A 498 -37.75 29.34 -17.06
C ARG A 498 -38.19 30.23 -15.90
N LYS A 499 -37.41 31.26 -15.57
CA LYS A 499 -37.92 32.41 -14.80
C LYS A 499 -38.93 33.10 -15.71
N SER A 500 -40.19 33.12 -15.29
CA SER A 500 -41.18 34.04 -15.82
C SER A 500 -40.60 35.45 -15.79
N LEU A 501 -40.47 36.08 -16.96
CA LEU A 501 -40.19 37.51 -17.04
C LEU A 501 -41.35 38.26 -16.38
N GLU A 502 -41.04 39.01 -15.33
CA GLU A 502 -41.96 39.90 -14.63
C GLU A 502 -42.51 40.99 -15.56
N LYS A 503 -43.81 41.27 -15.43
CA LYS A 503 -44.31 42.64 -15.42
C LYS A 503 -45.29 42.85 -14.26
N SER A 504 -44.81 43.68 -13.31
CA SER A 504 -45.53 44.63 -12.44
C SER A 504 -46.59 44.14 -11.45
N GLY A 505 -46.37 44.45 -10.16
CA GLY A 505 -47.44 44.84 -9.22
C GLY A 505 -47.40 44.23 -7.83
N THR A 506 -46.85 44.97 -6.85
CA THR A 506 -47.23 45.04 -5.41
C THR A 506 -47.37 43.78 -4.53
N SER A 507 -46.46 43.73 -3.55
CA SER A 507 -46.60 43.31 -2.13
C SER A 507 -47.12 41.91 -1.73
N SER A 508 -46.28 41.28 -0.89
CA SER A 508 -46.57 40.39 0.25
C SER A 508 -46.60 38.86 0.06
N THR A 509 -46.00 38.19 1.07
CA THR A 509 -45.96 36.74 1.38
C THR A 509 -45.08 35.82 0.52
N LYS A 510 -43.85 35.54 1.01
CA LYS A 510 -42.98 34.45 0.55
C LYS A 510 -43.57 33.09 0.96
N ARG A 511 -44.28 32.43 0.05
CA ARG A 511 -44.51 30.97 0.08
C ARG A 511 -43.43 30.31 -0.79
N SER A 512 -42.72 29.34 -0.22
CA SER A 512 -41.86 28.41 -0.94
C SER A 512 -42.74 27.42 -1.69
N GLU A 513 -43.04 27.73 -2.96
CA GLU A 513 -43.77 26.83 -3.85
C GLU A 513 -42.85 25.69 -4.31
N ALA A 514 -43.33 24.47 -4.07
CA ALA A 514 -42.78 23.23 -4.59
C ALA A 514 -42.68 23.31 -6.11
N SER A 515 -41.49 23.08 -6.66
CA SER A 515 -41.26 23.05 -8.10
C SER A 515 -41.97 21.85 -8.72
N SER A 516 -43.18 22.05 -9.24
CA SER A 516 -43.76 21.16 -10.23
C SER A 516 -42.85 21.17 -11.47
N SER A 517 -42.41 20.01 -11.95
CA SER A 517 -41.49 19.82 -13.09
C SER A 517 -42.03 20.30 -14.45
N LYS A 518 -43.19 20.97 -14.49
CA LYS A 518 -43.81 21.47 -15.71
C LYS A 518 -43.02 22.66 -16.27
N GLY A 519 -42.21 22.40 -17.31
CA GLY A 519 -41.57 23.43 -18.13
C GLY A 519 -40.06 23.56 -17.99
N GLN A 520 -39.37 22.56 -17.42
CA GLN A 520 -37.91 22.52 -17.34
C GLN A 520 -37.29 21.89 -18.60
N GLU A 521 -36.31 22.57 -19.19
CA GLU A 521 -35.58 22.12 -20.38
C GLU A 521 -34.12 21.79 -20.03
N ILE A 522 -33.55 20.80 -20.72
CA ILE A 522 -32.15 20.41 -20.56
C ILE A 522 -31.27 21.51 -21.13
N LYS A 523 -30.44 22.13 -20.29
CA LYS A 523 -29.46 23.14 -20.70
C LYS A 523 -28.24 22.50 -21.33
N ASN A 524 -27.71 21.46 -20.69
CA ASN A 524 -26.46 20.81 -21.08
C ASN A 524 -26.32 19.44 -20.36
N ILE A 525 -25.71 18.47 -21.04
CA ILE A 525 -25.34 17.17 -20.47
C ILE A 525 -23.80 17.03 -20.44
N ARG A 526 -23.21 17.05 -19.24
CA ARG A 526 -21.74 17.04 -19.01
C ARG A 526 -21.17 15.64 -18.81
N LEU A 527 -21.21 14.79 -19.84
CA LEU A 527 -20.68 13.43 -19.76
C LEU A 527 -19.15 13.35 -19.83
N GLU A 528 -18.52 14.22 -20.62
CA GLU A 528 -17.07 14.17 -20.89
C GLU A 528 -16.20 14.41 -19.65
N SER A 529 -16.72 15.13 -18.66
CA SER A 529 -16.04 15.39 -17.40
C SER A 529 -16.22 14.30 -16.35
N ILE A 530 -16.92 13.19 -16.68
CA ILE A 530 -17.38 12.19 -15.70
C ILE A 530 -17.09 10.76 -16.16
N THR A 531 -17.29 10.45 -17.44
CA THR A 531 -17.12 9.10 -18.00
C THR A 531 -16.55 9.15 -19.42
N ALA A 532 -15.84 8.10 -19.81
CA ALA A 532 -15.39 7.93 -21.20
C ALA A 532 -16.61 7.64 -22.08
N CYS A 533 -16.79 8.42 -23.16
CA CYS A 533 -17.98 8.35 -23.99
C CYS A 533 -17.61 8.32 -25.48
N ASN A 534 -18.21 7.41 -26.24
CA ASN A 534 -17.98 7.26 -27.69
C ASN A 534 -18.64 8.40 -28.48
N GLU A 535 -18.14 8.69 -29.68
CA GLU A 535 -18.66 9.79 -30.52
C GLU A 535 -20.16 9.67 -30.83
N THR A 536 -20.67 8.44 -30.98
CA THR A 536 -22.09 8.15 -31.21
C THR A 536 -22.97 8.56 -30.03
N ASP A 537 -22.54 8.29 -28.81
CA ASP A 537 -23.28 8.64 -27.61
C ASP A 537 -23.18 10.13 -27.31
N LYS A 538 -22.02 10.75 -27.58
CA LYS A 538 -21.86 12.20 -27.53
C LYS A 538 -22.84 12.91 -28.46
N ALA A 539 -22.95 12.46 -29.71
CA ALA A 539 -23.89 13.02 -30.67
C ALA A 539 -25.34 12.87 -30.20
N PHE A 540 -25.70 11.70 -29.66
CA PHE A 540 -27.03 11.43 -29.12
C PHE A 540 -27.40 12.35 -27.95
N PHE A 541 -26.52 12.49 -26.94
CA PHE A 541 -26.83 13.32 -25.78
C PHE A 541 -26.81 14.82 -26.09
N LYS A 542 -25.99 15.26 -27.06
CA LYS A 542 -26.02 16.63 -27.56
C LYS A 542 -27.33 16.97 -28.26
N GLN A 543 -27.95 16.02 -28.96
CA GLN A 543 -29.28 16.18 -29.56
C GLN A 543 -30.40 16.27 -28.50
N CYS A 544 -30.16 15.80 -27.28
CA CYS A 544 -31.13 15.90 -26.18
C CYS A 544 -31.10 17.26 -25.46
N GLU A 545 -30.13 18.13 -25.77
CA GLU A 545 -30.08 19.49 -25.24
C GLU A 545 -31.25 20.31 -25.81
N GLY A 546 -31.98 21.02 -24.94
CA GLY A 546 -33.21 21.74 -25.29
C GLY A 546 -34.50 20.92 -25.18
N GLU A 547 -34.43 19.60 -24.95
CA GLU A 547 -35.62 18.77 -24.75
C GLU A 547 -36.25 18.98 -23.36
N SER A 548 -37.55 18.68 -23.25
CA SER A 548 -38.27 18.64 -21.98
C SER A 548 -37.69 17.58 -21.05
N LEU A 549 -37.38 17.98 -19.81
CA LEU A 549 -36.84 17.07 -18.79
C LEU A 549 -37.76 15.87 -18.53
N ASP A 550 -39.08 16.08 -18.50
CA ASP A 550 -40.05 15.01 -18.23
C ASP A 550 -40.08 13.96 -19.36
N TYR A 551 -39.86 14.38 -20.61
CA TYR A 551 -39.77 13.47 -21.75
C TYR A 551 -38.47 12.67 -21.69
N PHE A 552 -37.35 13.34 -21.44
CA PHE A 552 -36.04 12.71 -21.31
C PHE A 552 -36.01 11.65 -20.19
N LEU A 553 -36.56 11.98 -19.02
CA LEU A 553 -36.61 11.07 -17.85
C LEU A 553 -37.44 9.80 -18.10
N LYS A 554 -38.40 9.84 -19.04
CA LYS A 554 -39.24 8.71 -19.40
C LYS A 554 -38.60 7.85 -20.49
N GLU A 555 -38.16 8.47 -21.58
CA GLU A 555 -37.82 7.74 -22.81
C GLU A 555 -36.31 7.50 -22.98
N LYS A 556 -35.46 8.37 -22.42
CA LYS A 556 -34.03 8.43 -22.76
C LYS A 556 -33.06 8.27 -21.58
N PHE A 557 -33.57 8.37 -20.35
CA PHE A 557 -32.74 8.26 -19.14
C PHE A 557 -32.12 6.87 -18.95
N GLU A 558 -32.77 5.79 -19.42
CA GLU A 558 -32.19 4.46 -19.22
C GLU A 558 -30.84 4.32 -19.93
N LYS A 559 -30.71 4.90 -21.13
CA LYS A 559 -29.46 4.91 -21.89
C LYS A 559 -28.31 5.61 -21.16
N ILE A 560 -28.56 6.71 -20.44
CA ILE A 560 -27.51 7.38 -19.64
C ILE A 560 -27.17 6.56 -18.39
N SER A 561 -28.17 5.91 -17.79
CA SER A 561 -27.99 5.05 -16.61
C SER A 561 -27.14 3.82 -16.95
N GLU A 562 -27.40 3.16 -18.08
CA GLU A 562 -26.63 2.00 -18.56
C GLU A 562 -25.17 2.37 -18.88
N LEU A 563 -24.95 3.51 -19.55
CA LEU A 563 -23.62 4.02 -19.84
C LEU A 563 -22.82 4.22 -18.53
N LEU A 564 -23.40 4.90 -17.55
CA LEU A 564 -22.75 5.19 -16.27
C LEU A 564 -22.58 3.93 -15.39
N GLN A 565 -23.50 2.97 -15.51
CA GLN A 565 -23.40 1.71 -14.79
C GLN A 565 -22.19 0.88 -15.22
N SER A 566 -21.80 0.93 -16.50
CA SER A 566 -20.56 0.29 -16.98
C SER A 566 -19.31 0.81 -16.27
N ASP A 567 -19.40 2.03 -15.74
CA ASP A 567 -18.34 2.79 -15.10
C ASP A 567 -18.44 2.81 -13.56
N ASN A 568 -19.34 2.00 -12.98
CA ASN A 568 -19.70 1.96 -11.56
C ASN A 568 -20.21 3.29 -11.00
N ILE A 569 -20.94 4.07 -11.81
CA ILE A 569 -21.54 5.34 -11.41
C ILE A 569 -23.06 5.19 -11.38
N PHE A 570 -23.67 5.55 -10.25
CA PHE A 570 -25.11 5.67 -10.10
C PHE A 570 -25.49 7.14 -9.94
N ILE A 571 -26.59 7.51 -10.57
CA ILE A 571 -27.13 8.86 -10.53
C ILE A 571 -28.57 8.82 -10.06
N TRP A 572 -28.99 9.74 -9.20
CA TRP A 572 -30.40 9.87 -8.84
C TRP A 572 -31.25 10.27 -10.06
N LYS A 573 -32.43 9.67 -10.24
CA LYS A 573 -33.31 9.98 -11.38
C LYS A 573 -33.97 11.36 -11.23
N ARG A 574 -34.24 11.78 -9.99
CA ARG A 574 -35.09 12.94 -9.69
C ARG A 574 -34.36 14.24 -9.41
N GLY A 575 -33.03 14.28 -9.46
CA GLY A 575 -32.25 15.45 -9.06
C GLY A 575 -31.28 15.06 -7.97
N SER A 576 -31.49 15.60 -6.79
CA SER A 576 -30.77 15.24 -5.57
C SER A 576 -31.45 14.11 -4.78
N LEU A 577 -30.77 13.62 -3.75
CA LEU A 577 -31.37 12.75 -2.75
C LEU A 577 -32.62 13.39 -2.11
N GLU A 578 -32.58 14.68 -1.77
CA GLU A 578 -33.69 15.40 -1.14
C GLU A 578 -34.91 15.50 -2.07
N ASP A 579 -34.69 15.70 -3.37
CA ASP A 579 -35.77 15.69 -4.37
C ASP A 579 -36.43 14.31 -4.46
N THR A 580 -35.62 13.26 -4.32
CA THR A 580 -36.09 11.87 -4.31
C THR A 580 -36.95 11.59 -3.08
N ILE A 581 -36.51 12.04 -1.90
CA ILE A 581 -37.28 11.91 -0.65
C ILE A 581 -38.57 12.71 -0.72
N SER A 582 -38.53 13.96 -1.19
CA SER A 582 -39.72 14.81 -1.36
C SER A 582 -40.79 14.15 -2.23
N TYR A 583 -40.36 13.43 -3.27
CA TYR A 583 -41.29 12.73 -4.16
C TYR A 583 -41.96 11.53 -3.50
N VAL A 584 -41.22 10.76 -2.69
CA VAL A 584 -41.78 9.60 -1.96
C VAL A 584 -42.78 10.08 -0.91
N PHE A 585 -42.48 11.18 -0.23
CA PHE A 585 -43.32 11.77 0.80
C PHE A 585 -44.15 12.95 0.26
N LYS A 586 -45.21 12.64 -0.49
CA LYS A 586 -46.14 13.65 -1.06
C LYS A 586 -46.85 14.50 0.02
N ASP A 587 -47.29 15.70 -0.37
CA ASP A 587 -48.25 16.55 0.35
C ASP A 587 -47.93 16.81 1.85
N GLY A 588 -46.67 17.09 2.16
CA GLY A 588 -46.23 17.41 3.52
C GLY A 588 -46.25 16.21 4.49
N SER A 589 -46.44 14.99 3.98
CA SER A 589 -46.39 13.77 4.80
C SER A 589 -45.04 13.57 5.50
N PHE A 590 -43.95 14.06 4.90
CA PHE A 590 -42.64 14.11 5.54
C PHE A 590 -42.67 14.97 6.80
N GLU A 591 -43.09 16.23 6.68
CA GLU A 591 -43.19 17.18 7.79
C GLU A 591 -44.15 16.69 8.88
N LYS A 592 -45.28 16.09 8.49
CA LYS A 592 -46.23 15.50 9.46
C LYS A 592 -45.62 14.35 10.24
N ARG A 593 -44.78 13.53 9.61
CA ARG A 593 -44.22 12.31 10.19
C ARG A 593 -42.97 12.57 11.02
N PHE A 594 -42.06 13.41 10.53
CA PHE A 594 -40.78 13.74 11.16
C PHE A 594 -40.79 15.07 11.91
N LYS A 595 -41.91 15.79 11.91
CA LYS A 595 -42.11 17.10 12.57
C LYS A 595 -41.06 18.15 12.17
N THR A 596 -40.46 18.01 10.98
CA THR A 596 -39.35 18.83 10.49
C THR A 596 -39.46 19.03 8.97
N GLU A 597 -39.12 20.22 8.48
CA GLU A 597 -39.04 20.54 7.05
C GLU A 597 -37.85 19.84 6.38
N LEU A 598 -38.05 19.28 5.18
CA LEU A 598 -36.96 18.70 4.41
C LEU A 598 -36.08 19.80 3.79
N LYS A 599 -34.84 19.90 4.25
CA LYS A 599 -33.77 20.76 3.72
C LYS A 599 -32.52 19.90 3.52
N LYS A 600 -31.56 20.41 2.74
CA LYS A 600 -30.32 19.71 2.34
C LYS A 600 -29.47 19.17 3.52
N LEU A 601 -29.75 19.61 4.75
CA LEU A 601 -29.05 19.19 5.98
C LEU A 601 -29.98 18.60 7.05
N THR A 602 -31.29 18.50 6.79
CA THR A 602 -32.27 18.01 7.78
C THR A 602 -31.94 16.58 8.19
N ILE A 603 -31.54 15.73 7.25
CA ILE A 603 -31.23 14.32 7.50
C ILE A 603 -30.00 14.17 8.41
N CYS A 604 -29.06 15.13 8.36
CA CYS A 604 -27.89 15.12 9.24
C CYS A 604 -28.26 15.32 10.72
N SER A 605 -29.44 15.85 11.02
CA SER A 605 -29.93 16.09 12.38
C SER A 605 -30.81 14.98 12.94
N PHE A 606 -31.12 13.96 12.14
CA PHE A 606 -32.02 12.88 12.54
C PHE A 606 -31.34 11.94 13.53
N ASP A 607 -32.12 11.48 14.51
CA ASP A 607 -31.68 10.40 15.39
C ASP A 607 -31.74 9.03 14.69
N LYS A 608 -31.22 8.00 15.37
CA LYS A 608 -31.14 6.64 14.81
C LYS A 608 -32.53 6.04 14.51
N GLN A 609 -33.56 6.40 15.28
CA GLN A 609 -34.92 5.89 15.06
C GLN A 609 -35.54 6.56 13.83
N GLN A 610 -35.44 7.89 13.72
CA GLN A 610 -35.91 8.66 12.57
C GLN A 610 -35.22 8.21 11.27
N LEU A 611 -33.91 7.96 11.30
CA LEU A 611 -33.18 7.43 10.15
C LEU A 611 -33.65 6.03 9.75
N SER A 612 -33.92 5.16 10.73
CA SER A 612 -34.43 3.82 10.46
C SER A 612 -35.84 3.86 9.85
N GLU A 613 -36.73 4.70 10.38
CA GLU A 613 -38.07 4.91 9.84
C GLU A 613 -38.04 5.48 8.41
N LEU A 614 -37.18 6.47 8.16
CA LEU A 614 -36.96 7.04 6.83
C LEU A 614 -36.46 5.97 5.86
N ALA A 615 -35.45 5.20 6.24
CA ALA A 615 -34.89 4.12 5.42
C ALA A 615 -35.93 3.06 5.06
N GLN A 616 -36.76 2.63 6.02
CA GLN A 616 -37.80 1.62 5.79
C GLN A 616 -38.85 2.06 4.77
N GLU A 617 -39.28 3.33 4.82
CA GLU A 617 -40.22 3.86 3.83
C GLU A 617 -39.55 4.04 2.47
N MET A 618 -38.33 4.56 2.44
CA MET A 618 -37.58 4.76 1.20
C MET A 618 -37.28 3.44 0.49
N CYS A 619 -37.01 2.35 1.22
CA CYS A 619 -36.83 1.00 0.67
C CYS A 619 -38.05 0.48 -0.13
N LYS A 620 -39.25 1.03 0.08
CA LYS A 620 -40.44 0.68 -0.71
C LYS A 620 -40.45 1.34 -2.09
N SER A 621 -39.71 2.45 -2.25
CA SER A 621 -39.64 3.22 -3.50
C SER A 621 -38.87 2.48 -4.59
N ASP A 622 -39.27 2.67 -5.85
CA ASP A 622 -38.60 2.03 -7.00
C ASP A 622 -37.18 2.56 -7.21
N GLU A 623 -36.90 3.79 -6.77
CA GLU A 623 -35.57 4.39 -6.89
C GLU A 623 -34.55 3.72 -5.97
N ILE A 624 -34.94 3.38 -4.73
CA ILE A 624 -34.06 2.62 -3.83
C ILE A 624 -33.92 1.17 -4.31
N LYS A 625 -34.97 0.54 -4.87
CA LYS A 625 -34.82 -0.76 -5.53
C LYS A 625 -33.82 -0.72 -6.68
N ARG A 626 -33.81 0.37 -7.47
CA ARG A 626 -32.82 0.59 -8.54
C ARG A 626 -31.41 0.73 -7.99
N LEU A 627 -31.23 1.49 -6.90
CA LEU A 627 -29.94 1.61 -6.20
C LEU A 627 -29.44 0.25 -5.68
N LEU A 628 -30.31 -0.53 -5.05
CA LEU A 628 -29.96 -1.86 -4.54
C LEU A 628 -29.59 -2.83 -5.67
N TYR A 629 -30.37 -2.85 -6.75
CA TYR A 629 -30.06 -3.64 -7.94
C TYR A 629 -28.72 -3.23 -8.57
N PHE A 630 -28.43 -1.93 -8.62
CA PHE A 630 -27.15 -1.42 -9.09
C PHE A 630 -25.98 -1.97 -8.27
N PHE A 631 -26.08 -1.98 -6.93
CA PHE A 631 -25.05 -2.58 -6.08
C PHE A 631 -24.90 -4.08 -6.31
N GLU A 632 -25.99 -4.83 -6.44
CA GLU A 632 -25.94 -6.27 -6.75
C GLU A 632 -25.26 -6.55 -8.10
N SER A 633 -25.56 -5.76 -9.13
CA SER A 633 -24.93 -5.90 -10.44
C SER A 633 -23.43 -5.55 -10.38
N ALA A 634 -23.07 -4.48 -9.66
CA ALA A 634 -21.67 -4.13 -9.43
C ALA A 634 -20.93 -5.25 -8.68
N GLU A 635 -21.58 -5.95 -7.74
CA GLU A 635 -21.00 -7.09 -7.03
C GLU A 635 -20.86 -8.34 -7.89
N LYS A 636 -21.84 -8.67 -8.74
CA LYS A 636 -21.76 -9.83 -9.66
C LYS A 636 -20.64 -9.68 -10.69
N GLN A 637 -20.35 -8.47 -11.14
CA GLN A 637 -19.16 -8.19 -11.98
C GLN A 637 -17.86 -8.59 -11.26
N THR A 638 -17.81 -8.44 -9.93
CA THR A 638 -16.72 -8.93 -9.08
C THR A 638 -16.79 -10.43 -8.79
N GLU A 639 -17.96 -11.03 -8.58
CA GLU A 639 -18.08 -12.47 -8.31
C GLU A 639 -17.80 -13.35 -9.52
N GLY A 640 -18.05 -12.89 -10.75
CA GLY A 640 -17.54 -13.56 -11.96
C GLY A 640 -16.00 -13.64 -11.99
N THR A 641 -15.32 -12.80 -11.20
CA THR A 641 -13.88 -12.83 -10.97
C THR A 641 -13.48 -13.69 -9.74
N PHE A 642 -14.34 -13.76 -8.71
CA PHE A 642 -14.13 -14.45 -7.41
C PHE A 642 -14.70 -15.88 -7.30
N GLN A 643 -15.69 -16.32 -8.09
CA GLN A 643 -16.26 -17.69 -8.01
C GLN A 643 -15.26 -18.80 -8.40
N ASN A 644 -14.11 -18.45 -8.99
CA ASN A 644 -12.99 -19.37 -9.17
C ASN A 644 -12.07 -19.48 -7.93
N GLU A 645 -12.28 -18.68 -6.87
CA GLU A 645 -11.44 -18.69 -5.66
C GLU A 645 -11.94 -19.67 -4.59
N THR A 646 -13.24 -19.97 -4.51
CA THR A 646 -13.79 -20.84 -3.44
C THR A 646 -13.66 -22.34 -3.74
N THR A 647 -13.48 -22.74 -4.99
CA THR A 647 -13.37 -24.16 -5.39
C THR A 647 -11.98 -24.75 -5.12
N LEU A 648 -10.97 -23.91 -4.82
CA LEU A 648 -9.59 -24.35 -4.54
C LEU A 648 -9.30 -24.59 -3.05
N TYR A 649 -10.10 -24.04 -2.13
CA TYR A 649 -9.91 -24.24 -0.68
C TYR A 649 -10.58 -25.52 -0.11
N LYS A 650 -11.21 -26.35 -0.95
CA LYS A 650 -11.72 -27.69 -0.57
C LYS A 650 -10.85 -28.85 -1.07
N ARG A 651 -9.70 -28.56 -1.69
CA ARG A 651 -8.70 -29.57 -2.07
C ARG A 651 -7.28 -29.04 -1.82
N GLN A 652 -6.88 -28.98 -0.56
CA GLN A 652 -5.50 -29.12 -0.12
C GLN A 652 -5.48 -29.63 1.31
#